data_AF-A0A1Y0KM74-F1
#
_entry.id   AF-A0A1Y0KM74-F1
#
_cell.length_a   1.000
_cell.length_b   1.000
_cell.length_c   1.000
_cell.angle_alpha   90.00
_cell.angle_beta   90.00
_cell.angle_gamma   90.00
#
_symmetry.space_group_name_H-M   'P 1'
#
loop_
_entity.id
_entity.type
_entity.pdbx_description
1 polymer ?
#
loop_
_entity_poly.entity_id
_entity_poly.type
_entity_poly.pdbx_seq_one_letter_code
_entity_poly.pdbx_strand_id
1 'polypeptide(L)'
;MCFCLLLSGVTSAQQPAPKSVAFWYAASPPLAELAQFDWSVVEPVHLSHDDVNYLRAQGSQPFAYLSVGEFDGDLKQLQNQSLQAGASPTRNDAWQSQVMRLSSDVWRNHLLQRAKALKAQGYSGLFLDTLDSFQLLPKDQQEAERVALRDFLKQLAKQEPDLKLFFNRGFEVLPELPGVAAAVAVESIHAGWNPSRRSYREVPASDREWLEDHLKPLREQGIPLVAIDYLPAERRVEARELAKQLQREGFIPFVTMPDLNYLGISSIEVKPRRIALIYDLREGALYQSTGFNVLGGLLEYLGYRVDYFAADELPDIPAAGLYAGVITWMNTGSPVQASVFNKWIAQRLDEQVPLALFQGLPISDPQLLQRLGLQSSTVDLSKNAELVSYDKTLLGSFEGPVKMRTREFTAVTALANGPTPALTVSDNGELYTPVALGDWGGVALSPFVLEATPDQKRWIVDPFVFLQRTLKLEPMPRPDVTTENGRRVATVHIDGDGFVSRAEVPGSPYAGEEVLQSFIKPHDFLTSVSVIEGEVGPKGMYPHLSAELEPIARKIFAEDKVEVATHTFSHPFFWRPDDALKGEGFDPEYGLMMKIPGYKEIDFKREINGSTDYINQRLTTPQKPVKMVFWSGDAIPDAATIKLAYDKGLTNVNGGNTALTNAFPSLTNLYPLIKPSAGGIQYYAPVINENVYTNLWHGPYYGFRDVMQTFALTDKPRRLRGLHLYYHFYSGTKQASIKVMGEIYRSMHAEHPMSLWMSDYIPRMHGLYQTSMAQLSDGSWQFRGLDKLRTVRIEPAMGWPDLSRSKGVAGVRDLPQGRYVHFSTEFPVLALRKTRDPRPALEEANIPLTGWEYQDDKTVRVSFSGQFPLQFSVRANSACTLEVAGKRYVAKAVKGLWQFKIDKAQVNDVQLTCR
;
A
#
# COMPACT_ATOMS: atom_id res chain seq x y z
N MET A 1 -42.60 32.87 35.68
CA MET A 1 -41.20 32.41 35.61
C MET A 1 -41.06 31.20 36.52
N CYS A 2 -41.09 30.00 35.94
CA CYS A 2 -40.83 28.75 36.65
C CYS A 2 -39.90 27.95 35.75
N PHE A 3 -38.64 27.81 36.17
CA PHE A 3 -37.59 27.13 35.41
C PHE A 3 -37.60 25.65 35.81
N CYS A 4 -38.06 24.78 34.92
CA CYS A 4 -37.88 23.33 35.05
C CYS A 4 -36.48 22.97 34.54
N LEU A 5 -35.60 22.51 35.43
CA LEU A 5 -34.38 21.79 35.08
C LEU A 5 -34.74 20.39 34.60
N LEU A 6 -34.56 20.13 33.31
CA LEU A 6 -34.53 18.77 32.76
C LEU A 6 -33.11 18.20 32.98
N LEU A 7 -33.00 17.27 33.93
CA LEU A 7 -31.82 16.41 34.07
C LEU A 7 -31.81 15.42 32.89
N SER A 8 -31.05 15.75 31.86
CA SER A 8 -30.67 14.81 30.80
C SER A 8 -29.75 13.75 31.40
N GLY A 9 -30.30 12.57 31.67
CA GLY A 9 -29.54 11.39 32.06
C GLY A 9 -28.57 11.01 30.95
N VAL A 10 -27.28 11.15 31.22
CA VAL A 10 -26.20 10.63 30.38
C VAL A 10 -26.25 9.11 30.53
N THR A 11 -26.96 8.44 29.63
CA THR A 11 -26.78 7.01 29.44
C THR A 11 -25.38 6.83 28.88
N SER A 12 -24.45 6.40 29.73
CA SER A 12 -23.15 5.87 29.30
C SER A 12 -23.44 4.71 28.35
N ALA A 13 -23.44 4.97 27.03
CA ALA A 13 -23.48 3.94 26.02
C ALA A 13 -22.27 3.03 26.26
N GLN A 14 -22.52 1.82 26.76
CA GLN A 14 -21.49 0.81 26.97
C GLN A 14 -20.79 0.60 25.64
N GLN A 15 -19.48 0.89 25.59
CA GLN A 15 -18.73 0.75 24.35
C GLN A 15 -18.82 -0.71 23.88
N PRO A 16 -19.09 -0.96 22.59
CA PRO A 16 -19.24 -2.32 22.08
C PRO A 16 -17.92 -3.09 22.27
N ALA A 17 -18.04 -4.34 22.70
CA ALA A 17 -16.93 -5.28 22.80
C ALA A 17 -16.19 -5.42 21.45
N PRO A 18 -14.87 -5.65 21.45
CA PRO A 18 -14.14 -5.93 20.22
C PRO A 18 -14.68 -7.20 19.56
N LYS A 19 -14.78 -7.21 18.22
CA LYS A 19 -15.17 -8.41 17.47
C LYS A 19 -13.96 -9.21 16.99
N SER A 20 -12.80 -8.58 16.90
CA SER A 20 -11.55 -9.19 16.47
C SER A 20 -10.36 -8.56 17.18
N VAL A 21 -9.32 -9.35 17.39
CA VAL A 21 -8.08 -8.91 18.03
C VAL A 21 -6.87 -9.49 17.30
N ALA A 22 -5.76 -8.75 17.31
CA ALA A 22 -4.46 -9.24 16.88
C ALA A 22 -3.37 -8.88 17.88
N PHE A 23 -2.32 -9.70 17.94
CA PHE A 23 -1.14 -9.49 18.76
C PHE A 23 0.11 -9.46 17.87
N TRP A 24 0.99 -8.48 18.06
CA TRP A 24 2.25 -8.36 17.33
C TRP A 24 3.37 -7.77 18.19
N TYR A 25 4.36 -8.57 18.58
CA TYR A 25 5.48 -8.13 19.44
C TYR A 25 6.82 -7.99 18.72
N ALA A 26 6.92 -8.37 17.44
CA ALA A 26 8.15 -8.18 16.68
C ALA A 26 8.33 -6.73 16.16
N ALA A 27 9.57 -6.40 15.81
CA ALA A 27 9.88 -5.15 15.14
C ALA A 27 9.17 -5.02 13.77
N SER A 28 9.04 -3.78 13.29
CA SER A 28 8.41 -3.45 11.99
C SER A 28 6.97 -3.99 11.85
N PRO A 29 6.05 -3.62 12.75
CA PRO A 29 4.66 -4.10 12.72
C PRO A 29 3.97 -3.78 11.38
N PRO A 30 3.21 -4.74 10.80
CA PRO A 30 2.48 -4.51 9.55
C PRO A 30 1.21 -3.68 9.83
N LEU A 31 1.39 -2.37 10.00
CA LEU A 31 0.34 -1.47 10.52
C LEU A 31 -0.96 -1.50 9.71
N ALA A 32 -0.89 -1.57 8.38
CA ALA A 32 -2.08 -1.60 7.53
C ALA A 32 -2.92 -2.87 7.76
N GLU A 33 -2.25 -4.00 7.98
CA GLU A 33 -2.87 -5.28 8.28
C GLU A 33 -3.39 -5.32 9.73
N LEU A 34 -2.63 -4.83 10.70
CA LEU A 34 -3.07 -4.72 12.09
C LEU A 34 -4.28 -3.79 12.24
N ALA A 35 -4.37 -2.74 11.43
CA ALA A 35 -5.51 -1.83 11.42
C ALA A 35 -6.84 -2.52 11.09
N GLN A 36 -6.83 -3.70 10.43
CA GLN A 36 -8.06 -4.44 10.12
C GLN A 36 -8.81 -4.91 11.36
N PHE A 37 -8.11 -5.14 12.46
CA PHE A 37 -8.67 -5.66 13.69
C PHE A 37 -9.22 -4.51 14.54
N ASP A 38 -10.32 -4.75 15.25
CA ASP A 38 -10.85 -3.77 16.21
C ASP A 38 -9.81 -3.41 17.27
N TRP A 39 -9.13 -4.41 17.85
CA TRP A 39 -8.03 -4.23 18.81
C TRP A 39 -6.71 -4.78 18.26
N SER A 40 -5.62 -4.03 18.43
CA SER A 40 -4.28 -4.45 18.07
C SER A 40 -3.35 -4.32 19.27
N VAL A 41 -2.92 -5.43 19.84
CA VAL A 41 -1.97 -5.46 20.95
C VAL A 41 -0.56 -5.52 20.40
N VAL A 42 0.29 -4.59 20.82
CA VAL A 42 1.66 -4.45 20.29
C VAL A 42 2.68 -4.20 21.39
N GLU A 43 3.93 -4.58 21.11
CA GLU A 43 5.06 -4.19 21.94
C GLU A 43 5.41 -2.71 21.67
N PRO A 44 5.21 -1.80 22.65
CA PRO A 44 5.32 -0.37 22.43
C PRO A 44 6.71 0.13 22.02
N VAL A 45 7.80 -0.61 22.27
CA VAL A 45 9.13 -0.17 21.79
C VAL A 45 9.24 -0.16 20.26
N HIS A 46 8.34 -0.85 19.55
CA HIS A 46 8.38 -0.98 18.08
C HIS A 46 7.47 0.00 17.33
N LEU A 47 6.78 0.90 18.04
CA LEU A 47 5.88 1.89 17.43
C LEU A 47 6.24 3.31 17.86
N SER A 48 6.21 4.23 16.90
CA SER A 48 6.23 5.66 17.13
C SER A 48 4.82 6.21 17.44
N HIS A 49 4.74 7.48 17.83
CA HIS A 49 3.46 8.16 18.01
C HIS A 49 2.61 8.18 16.72
N ASP A 50 3.25 8.35 15.56
CA ASP A 50 2.57 8.39 14.27
C ASP A 50 2.01 7.02 13.87
N ASP A 51 2.69 5.93 14.26
CA ASP A 51 2.21 4.57 14.02
C ASP A 51 0.95 4.26 14.85
N VAL A 52 0.94 4.68 16.12
CA VAL A 52 -0.23 4.56 17.01
C VAL A 52 -1.40 5.40 16.49
N ASN A 53 -1.11 6.63 16.05
CA ASN A 53 -2.11 7.51 15.45
C ASN A 53 -2.65 6.94 14.13
N TYR A 54 -1.82 6.31 13.32
CA TYR A 54 -2.24 5.63 12.09
C TYR A 54 -3.27 4.53 12.41
N LEU A 55 -2.98 3.64 13.36
CA LEU A 55 -3.91 2.57 13.75
C LEU A 55 -5.27 3.14 14.18
N ARG A 56 -5.25 4.21 15.00
CA ARG A 56 -6.47 4.91 15.45
C ARG A 56 -7.22 5.59 14.33
N ALA A 57 -6.51 6.27 13.43
CA ALA A 57 -7.09 6.93 12.27
C ALA A 57 -7.74 5.91 11.33
N GLN A 58 -7.22 4.69 11.27
CA GLN A 58 -7.82 3.58 10.54
C GLN A 58 -8.96 2.88 11.31
N GLY A 59 -9.31 3.32 12.52
CA GLY A 59 -10.39 2.78 13.34
C GLY A 59 -10.03 1.55 14.17
N SER A 60 -8.74 1.19 14.29
CA SER A 60 -8.27 0.19 15.26
C SER A 60 -7.97 0.86 16.61
N GLN A 61 -8.12 0.12 17.70
CA GLN A 61 -7.72 0.54 19.04
C GLN A 61 -6.39 -0.13 19.40
N PRO A 62 -5.26 0.59 19.36
CA PRO A 62 -3.97 0.03 19.74
C PRO A 62 -3.86 -0.13 21.26
N PHE A 63 -3.41 -1.29 21.71
CA PHE A 63 -3.10 -1.64 23.09
C PHE A 63 -1.60 -1.84 23.23
N ALA A 64 -0.99 -1.23 24.24
CA ALA A 64 0.40 -1.48 24.57
C ALA A 64 0.52 -2.68 25.51
N TYR A 65 1.43 -3.61 25.20
CA TYR A 65 1.87 -4.64 26.13
C TYR A 65 2.51 -3.99 27.38
N LEU A 66 2.14 -4.51 28.55
CA LEU A 66 2.76 -4.14 29.83
C LEU A 66 2.77 -5.36 30.76
N SER A 67 3.96 -5.92 30.99
CA SER A 67 4.18 -6.93 32.04
C SER A 67 4.05 -6.29 33.42
N VAL A 68 3.09 -6.75 34.23
CA VAL A 68 2.78 -6.17 35.55
C VAL A 68 3.51 -6.91 36.67
N GLY A 69 3.56 -8.24 36.60
CA GLY A 69 4.19 -9.08 37.63
C GLY A 69 5.68 -9.34 37.41
N GLU A 70 6.21 -9.07 36.22
CA GLU A 70 7.60 -9.39 35.87
C GLU A 70 8.30 -8.24 35.14
N PHE A 71 9.61 -8.14 35.30
CA PHE A 71 10.49 -7.29 34.50
C PHE A 71 11.24 -8.16 33.48
N ASP A 72 11.13 -7.81 32.20
CA ASP A 72 11.90 -8.42 31.12
C ASP A 72 13.35 -7.90 31.15
N GLY A 73 14.25 -8.72 31.68
CA GLY A 73 15.66 -8.37 31.84
C GLY A 73 16.35 -8.99 33.05
N ASP A 74 17.60 -8.59 33.26
CA ASP A 74 18.43 -9.06 34.37
C ASP A 74 18.50 -8.06 35.55
N LEU A 75 19.08 -8.52 36.67
CA LEU A 75 19.26 -7.69 37.86
C LEU A 75 20.14 -6.45 37.62
N LYS A 76 21.07 -6.50 36.66
CA LYS A 76 21.95 -5.38 36.33
C LYS A 76 21.17 -4.29 35.60
N GLN A 77 20.29 -4.66 34.68
CA GLN A 77 19.37 -3.75 34.00
C GLN A 77 18.39 -3.13 34.99
N LEU A 78 17.86 -3.89 35.95
CA LEU A 78 17.04 -3.37 37.04
C LEU A 78 17.77 -2.33 37.89
N GLN A 79 19.03 -2.58 38.25
CA GLN A 79 19.87 -1.63 38.98
C GLN A 79 20.09 -0.34 38.20
N ASN A 80 20.36 -0.45 36.90
CA ASN A 80 20.52 0.73 36.03
C ASN A 80 19.24 1.59 35.96
N GLN A 81 18.07 0.98 36.14
CA GLN A 81 16.77 1.66 36.18
C GLN A 81 16.33 2.04 37.60
N SER A 82 17.15 1.76 38.62
CA SER A 82 16.81 1.98 40.05
C SER A 82 15.57 1.21 40.53
N LEU A 83 15.29 0.04 39.94
CA LEU A 83 14.13 -0.80 40.21
C LEU A 83 14.44 -2.03 41.08
N GLN A 84 15.70 -2.25 41.45
CA GLN A 84 16.16 -3.44 42.18
C GLN A 84 15.46 -3.64 43.53
N ALA A 85 15.00 -2.56 44.18
CA ALA A 85 14.24 -2.65 45.43
C ALA A 85 12.85 -3.30 45.24
N GLY A 86 12.32 -3.33 44.01
CA GLY A 86 11.08 -4.01 43.65
C GLY A 86 11.24 -5.48 43.29
N ALA A 87 12.46 -5.97 43.06
CA ALA A 87 12.68 -7.36 42.70
C ALA A 87 12.32 -8.32 43.84
N SER A 88 11.76 -9.48 43.50
CA SER A 88 11.61 -10.62 44.40
C SER A 88 12.86 -11.53 44.32
N PRO A 89 13.04 -12.52 45.21
CA PRO A 89 14.12 -13.50 45.06
C PRO A 89 13.88 -14.53 43.94
N THR A 90 12.70 -14.54 43.29
CA THR A 90 12.32 -15.54 42.29
C THR A 90 12.60 -15.03 40.88
N ARG A 91 13.30 -15.84 40.07
CA ARG A 91 13.46 -15.63 38.62
C ARG A 91 12.57 -16.62 37.87
N ASN A 92 11.97 -16.18 36.78
CA ASN A 92 11.21 -17.06 35.88
C ASN A 92 12.12 -17.50 34.73
N ASP A 93 12.79 -18.63 34.90
CA ASP A 93 13.78 -19.12 33.93
C ASP A 93 13.18 -19.51 32.57
N ALA A 94 11.87 -19.80 32.52
CA ALA A 94 11.18 -20.13 31.27
C ALA A 94 11.13 -18.93 30.31
N TRP A 95 11.04 -17.72 30.86
CA TRP A 95 10.91 -16.46 30.11
C TRP A 95 12.10 -15.50 30.32
N GLN A 96 13.10 -15.91 31.09
CA GLN A 96 14.30 -15.12 31.41
C GLN A 96 14.00 -13.76 32.06
N SER A 97 12.86 -13.66 32.75
CA SER A 97 12.34 -12.47 33.41
C SER A 97 12.51 -12.54 34.93
N GLN A 98 12.49 -11.36 35.57
CA GLN A 98 12.56 -11.21 37.02
C GLN A 98 11.16 -10.99 37.60
N VAL A 99 10.72 -11.84 38.54
CA VAL A 99 9.44 -11.64 39.24
C VAL A 99 9.56 -10.44 40.17
N MET A 100 8.62 -9.51 40.07
CA MET A 100 8.60 -8.24 40.81
C MET A 100 7.52 -8.26 41.89
N ARG A 101 7.76 -7.50 42.98
CA ARG A 101 6.81 -7.35 44.09
C ARG A 101 5.93 -6.13 43.85
N LEU A 102 4.63 -6.34 43.73
CA LEU A 102 3.62 -5.27 43.62
C LEU A 102 3.33 -4.60 44.96
N SER A 103 3.80 -5.17 46.07
CA SER A 103 3.88 -4.48 47.36
C SER A 103 4.97 -3.39 47.40
N SER A 104 5.89 -3.35 46.43
CA SER A 104 6.96 -2.34 46.37
C SER A 104 6.48 -1.05 45.70
N ASP A 105 6.57 0.07 46.41
CA ASP A 105 6.25 1.39 45.86
C ASP A 105 7.10 1.74 44.63
N VAL A 106 8.35 1.28 44.58
CA VAL A 106 9.25 1.54 43.45
C VAL A 106 8.70 0.92 42.16
N TRP A 107 8.26 -0.34 42.23
CA TRP A 107 7.71 -1.05 41.08
C TRP A 107 6.33 -0.51 40.69
N ARG A 108 5.45 -0.27 41.67
CA ARG A 108 4.13 0.32 41.42
C ARG A 108 4.23 1.68 40.73
N ASN A 109 5.10 2.56 41.24
CA ASN A 109 5.28 3.90 40.67
C ASN A 109 5.86 3.84 39.25
N HIS A 110 6.79 2.91 39.00
CA HIS A 110 7.30 2.67 37.66
C HIS A 110 6.18 2.29 36.68
N LEU A 111 5.33 1.32 37.04
CA LEU A 111 4.22 0.89 36.19
C LEU A 111 3.20 2.00 35.94
N LEU A 112 2.83 2.79 36.96
CA LEU A 112 1.91 3.93 36.81
C LEU A 112 2.50 5.00 35.89
N GLN A 113 3.79 5.31 36.02
CA GLN A 113 4.48 6.25 35.13
C GLN A 113 4.53 5.72 33.69
N ARG A 114 4.79 4.41 33.52
CA ARG A 114 4.79 3.76 32.21
C ARG A 114 3.43 3.81 31.55
N ALA A 115 2.35 3.50 32.28
CA ALA A 115 0.98 3.61 31.80
C ALA A 115 0.64 5.04 31.33
N LYS A 116 1.01 6.06 32.13
CA LYS A 116 0.83 7.46 31.75
C LYS A 116 1.59 7.84 30.48
N ALA A 117 2.83 7.37 30.33
CA ALA A 117 3.62 7.60 29.12
C ALA A 117 2.99 6.94 27.89
N LEU A 118 2.48 5.72 28.02
CA LEU A 118 1.80 5.00 26.93
C LEU A 118 0.49 5.70 26.54
N LYS A 119 -0.29 6.18 27.51
CA LYS A 119 -1.44 7.04 27.21
C LYS A 119 -1.05 8.28 26.42
N ALA A 120 0.03 8.95 26.82
CA ALA A 120 0.52 10.14 26.12
C ALA A 120 1.01 9.85 24.69
N GLN A 121 1.49 8.62 24.42
CA GLN A 121 1.81 8.16 23.07
C GLN A 121 0.57 7.87 22.21
N GLY A 122 -0.63 7.84 22.80
CA GLY A 122 -1.90 7.70 22.10
C GLY A 122 -2.54 6.31 22.18
N TYR A 123 -2.01 5.38 22.98
CA TYR A 123 -2.60 4.05 23.13
C TYR A 123 -4.05 4.15 23.68
N SER A 124 -4.92 3.26 23.20
CA SER A 124 -6.33 3.18 23.62
C SER A 124 -6.53 2.31 24.86
N GLY A 125 -5.52 1.51 25.20
CA GLY A 125 -5.54 0.63 26.36
C GLY A 125 -4.20 -0.04 26.60
N LEU A 126 -4.16 -0.87 27.64
CA LEU A 126 -3.01 -1.66 28.05
C LEU A 126 -3.40 -3.14 28.07
N PHE A 127 -2.57 -3.98 27.48
CA PHE A 127 -2.64 -5.42 27.68
C PHE A 127 -1.72 -5.77 28.85
N LEU A 128 -2.33 -6.16 29.97
CA LEU A 128 -1.67 -6.37 31.24
C LEU A 128 -1.33 -7.86 31.38
N ASP A 129 -0.04 -8.17 31.31
CA ASP A 129 0.46 -9.53 31.37
C ASP A 129 1.07 -9.84 32.76
N THR A 130 1.40 -11.13 32.97
CA THR A 130 2.06 -11.66 34.18
C THR A 130 1.28 -11.39 35.47
N LEU A 131 -0.05 -11.34 35.37
CA LEU A 131 -0.97 -11.10 36.50
C LEU A 131 -1.01 -12.28 37.49
N ASP A 132 -0.52 -13.45 37.11
CA ASP A 132 -0.44 -14.66 37.93
C ASP A 132 0.98 -14.97 38.43
N SER A 133 2.00 -14.18 38.06
CA SER A 133 3.41 -14.45 38.44
C SER A 133 3.68 -14.41 39.95
N PHE A 134 2.82 -13.77 40.74
CA PHE A 134 2.91 -13.84 42.21
C PHE A 134 2.77 -15.27 42.74
N GLN A 135 2.17 -16.19 41.99
CA GLN A 135 2.06 -17.62 42.35
C GLN A 135 3.42 -18.34 42.33
N LEU A 136 4.43 -17.77 41.67
CA LEU A 136 5.81 -18.28 41.68
C LEU A 136 6.56 -17.92 42.99
N LEU A 137 6.01 -17.02 43.80
CA LEU A 137 6.60 -16.64 45.08
C LEU A 137 6.35 -17.70 46.16
N PRO A 138 7.15 -17.70 47.25
CA PRO A 138 6.87 -18.51 48.42
C PRO A 138 5.42 -18.35 48.92
N LYS A 139 4.78 -19.45 49.33
CA LYS A 139 3.34 -19.49 49.65
C LYS A 139 2.90 -18.46 50.69
N ASP A 140 3.77 -18.12 51.64
CA ASP A 140 3.53 -17.13 52.70
C ASP A 140 3.50 -15.67 52.18
N GLN A 141 3.98 -15.41 50.96
CA GLN A 141 4.00 -14.09 50.33
C GLN A 141 2.87 -13.90 49.31
N GLN A 142 2.27 -14.99 48.80
CA GLN A 142 1.35 -14.94 47.66
C GLN A 142 0.10 -14.08 47.93
N GLU A 143 -0.54 -14.20 49.10
CA GLU A 143 -1.76 -13.43 49.38
C GLU A 143 -1.49 -11.93 49.51
N ALA A 144 -0.35 -11.54 50.11
CA ALA A 144 0.04 -10.14 50.22
C ALA A 144 0.26 -9.51 48.83
N GLU A 145 0.90 -10.25 47.92
CA GLU A 145 1.13 -9.78 46.55
C GLU A 145 -0.14 -9.82 45.69
N ARG A 146 -1.05 -10.80 45.89
CA ARG A 146 -2.38 -10.82 45.26
C ARG A 146 -3.21 -9.60 45.64
N VAL A 147 -3.22 -9.24 46.92
CA VAL A 147 -3.87 -8.03 47.43
C VAL A 147 -3.22 -6.78 46.85
N ALA A 148 -1.89 -6.73 46.80
CA ALA A 148 -1.17 -5.61 46.20
C ALA A 148 -1.46 -5.46 44.70
N LEU A 149 -1.61 -6.57 43.96
CA LEU A 149 -2.03 -6.59 42.57
C LEU A 149 -3.43 -6.03 42.40
N ARG A 150 -4.41 -6.51 43.18
CA ARG A 150 -5.78 -5.98 43.17
C ARG A 150 -5.76 -4.45 43.39
N ASP A 151 -5.04 -3.99 44.41
CA ASP A 151 -5.01 -2.57 44.75
C ASP A 151 -4.26 -1.74 43.70
N PHE A 152 -3.23 -2.31 43.06
CA PHE A 152 -2.56 -1.70 41.90
C PHE A 152 -3.53 -1.52 40.73
N LEU A 153 -4.26 -2.57 40.34
CA LEU A 153 -5.19 -2.52 39.22
C LEU A 153 -6.34 -1.53 39.48
N LYS A 154 -6.87 -1.48 40.71
CA LYS A 154 -7.84 -0.44 41.12
C LYS A 154 -7.26 0.96 40.99
N GLN A 155 -6.02 1.16 41.44
CA GLN A 155 -5.34 2.43 41.36
C GLN A 155 -5.09 2.85 39.91
N LEU A 156 -4.61 1.94 39.06
CA LEU A 156 -4.36 2.18 37.64
C LEU A 156 -5.64 2.60 36.93
N ALA A 157 -6.73 1.84 37.09
CA ALA A 157 -8.02 2.16 36.48
C ALA A 157 -8.58 3.52 36.94
N LYS A 158 -8.34 3.88 38.21
CA LYS A 158 -8.75 5.19 38.75
C LYS A 158 -7.90 6.34 38.21
N GLN A 159 -6.60 6.15 38.05
CA GLN A 159 -5.67 7.19 37.59
C GLN A 159 -5.73 7.37 36.06
N GLU A 160 -5.98 6.30 35.32
CA GLU A 160 -6.03 6.30 33.85
C GLU A 160 -7.36 5.75 33.31
N PRO A 161 -8.51 6.40 33.60
CA PRO A 161 -9.84 5.89 33.24
C PRO A 161 -10.10 5.81 31.72
N ASP A 162 -9.29 6.49 30.91
CA ASP A 162 -9.40 6.46 29.44
C ASP A 162 -8.68 5.25 28.82
N LEU A 163 -7.80 4.58 29.58
CA LEU A 163 -7.13 3.36 29.12
C LEU A 163 -8.02 2.15 29.40
N LYS A 164 -8.41 1.45 28.35
CA LYS A 164 -9.01 0.12 28.51
C LYS A 164 -7.97 -0.84 29.08
N LEU A 165 -8.31 -1.53 30.17
CA LEU A 165 -7.41 -2.55 30.73
C LEU A 165 -7.82 -3.93 30.22
N PHE A 166 -6.97 -4.53 29.40
CA PHE A 166 -7.17 -5.85 28.82
C PHE A 166 -6.27 -6.83 29.57
N PHE A 167 -6.85 -7.74 30.36
CA PHE A 167 -6.08 -8.59 31.26
C PHE A 167 -5.67 -9.88 30.54
N ASN A 168 -4.44 -10.35 30.73
CA ASN A 168 -4.11 -11.76 30.52
C ASN A 168 -4.40 -12.53 31.81
N ARG A 169 -5.43 -13.39 31.79
CA ARG A 169 -5.92 -14.09 32.99
C ARG A 169 -6.28 -13.13 34.14
N GLY A 170 -5.60 -13.22 35.28
CA GLY A 170 -5.86 -12.43 36.49
C GLY A 170 -7.06 -12.92 37.33
N PHE A 171 -7.39 -14.21 37.24
CA PHE A 171 -8.60 -14.78 37.85
C PHE A 171 -8.67 -14.61 39.38
N GLU A 172 -7.53 -14.54 40.06
CA GLU A 172 -7.42 -14.43 41.52
C GLU A 172 -7.79 -13.04 42.05
N VAL A 173 -7.85 -12.03 41.18
CA VAL A 173 -8.19 -10.64 41.54
C VAL A 173 -9.44 -10.13 40.84
N LEU A 174 -9.82 -10.69 39.69
CA LEU A 174 -10.99 -10.28 38.91
C LEU A 174 -12.31 -10.20 39.70
N PRO A 175 -12.67 -11.15 40.59
CA PRO A 175 -13.89 -11.06 41.40
C PRO A 175 -13.97 -9.82 42.29
N GLU A 176 -12.83 -9.23 42.65
CA GLU A 176 -12.74 -8.01 43.48
C GLU A 176 -12.58 -6.72 42.66
N LEU A 177 -12.63 -6.82 41.33
CA LEU A 177 -12.39 -5.75 40.35
C LEU A 177 -13.56 -5.58 39.35
N PRO A 178 -14.82 -5.48 39.80
CA PRO A 178 -15.95 -5.35 38.88
C PRO A 178 -15.83 -4.09 38.02
N GLY A 179 -15.99 -4.24 36.70
CA GLY A 179 -15.93 -3.14 35.73
C GLY A 179 -14.53 -2.58 35.44
N VAL A 180 -13.46 -3.17 35.98
CA VAL A 180 -12.09 -2.74 35.72
C VAL A 180 -11.54 -3.31 34.41
N ALA A 181 -11.75 -4.61 34.17
CA ALA A 181 -11.27 -5.26 32.96
C ALA A 181 -12.23 -4.99 31.79
N ALA A 182 -11.68 -4.50 30.68
CA ALA A 182 -12.40 -4.31 29.42
C ALA A 182 -12.57 -5.62 28.62
N ALA A 183 -11.63 -6.56 28.80
CA ALA A 183 -11.67 -7.94 28.32
C ALA A 183 -10.67 -8.79 29.10
N VAL A 184 -10.76 -10.12 28.96
CA VAL A 184 -9.81 -11.08 29.56
C VAL A 184 -9.32 -12.04 28.48
N ALA A 185 -8.01 -12.16 28.32
CA ALA A 185 -7.34 -13.12 27.45
C ALA A 185 -6.98 -14.40 28.21
N VAL A 186 -6.92 -15.50 27.46
CA VAL A 186 -6.49 -16.81 27.96
C VAL A 186 -5.54 -17.46 26.95
N GLU A 187 -4.38 -17.85 27.45
CA GLU A 187 -3.40 -18.69 26.77
C GLU A 187 -3.37 -20.07 27.47
N SER A 188 -3.93 -21.13 26.90
CA SER A 188 -4.70 -21.23 25.64
C SER A 188 -5.92 -22.14 25.85
N ILE A 189 -6.86 -22.19 24.90
CA ILE A 189 -8.09 -22.98 25.03
C ILE A 189 -7.95 -24.40 24.46
N HIS A 190 -7.53 -24.56 23.20
CA HIS A 190 -7.41 -25.88 22.55
C HIS A 190 -5.99 -26.19 22.08
N ALA A 191 -5.30 -25.23 21.48
CA ALA A 191 -3.93 -25.36 20.98
C ALA A 191 -3.01 -24.42 21.76
N GLY A 192 -2.08 -24.97 22.52
CA GLY A 192 -1.17 -24.23 23.39
C GLY A 192 0.29 -24.40 23.03
N TRP A 193 1.13 -23.60 23.68
CA TRP A 193 2.59 -23.68 23.59
C TRP A 193 3.17 -24.20 24.91
N ASN A 194 4.18 -25.07 24.83
CA ASN A 194 4.99 -25.45 25.99
C ASN A 194 6.33 -24.71 25.92
N PRO A 195 6.56 -23.65 26.72
CA PRO A 195 7.79 -22.86 26.66
C PRO A 195 9.04 -23.67 27.04
N SER A 196 8.95 -24.58 28.01
CA SER A 196 10.08 -25.40 28.47
C SER A 196 10.55 -26.40 27.41
N ARG A 197 9.63 -27.00 26.65
CA ARG A 197 9.94 -27.94 25.56
C ARG A 197 10.07 -27.28 24.20
N ARG A 198 9.70 -26.00 24.09
CA ARG A 198 9.56 -25.25 22.84
C ARG A 198 8.76 -26.04 21.79
N SER A 199 7.58 -26.52 22.19
CA SER A 199 6.73 -27.33 21.32
C SER A 199 5.25 -26.97 21.44
N TYR A 200 4.54 -27.04 20.31
CA TYR A 200 3.08 -26.98 20.27
C TYR A 200 2.48 -28.19 20.98
N ARG A 201 1.33 -28.00 21.64
CA ARG A 201 0.59 -29.06 22.33
C ARG A 201 -0.91 -28.82 22.27
N GLU A 202 -1.68 -29.90 22.36
CA GLU A 202 -3.10 -29.79 22.72
C GLU A 202 -3.21 -29.39 24.20
N VAL A 203 -4.16 -28.51 24.52
CA VAL A 203 -4.49 -28.16 25.90
C VAL A 203 -5.27 -29.33 26.52
N PRO A 204 -4.82 -29.89 27.66
CA PRO A 204 -5.52 -30.99 28.33
C PRO A 204 -6.96 -30.64 28.71
N ALA A 205 -7.84 -31.65 28.71
CA ALA A 205 -9.24 -31.46 29.14
C ALA A 205 -9.35 -30.95 30.58
N SER A 206 -8.49 -31.41 31.49
CA SER A 206 -8.42 -30.93 32.87
C SER A 206 -8.12 -29.44 32.98
N ASP A 207 -7.25 -28.92 32.10
CA ASP A 207 -6.87 -27.51 32.09
C ASP A 207 -8.06 -26.66 31.58
N ARG A 208 -8.79 -27.17 30.58
CA ARG A 208 -10.03 -26.54 30.10
C ARG A 208 -11.14 -26.53 31.15
N GLU A 209 -11.33 -27.63 31.86
CA GLU A 209 -12.31 -27.73 32.95
C GLU A 209 -11.99 -26.73 34.07
N TRP A 210 -10.72 -26.62 34.47
CA TRP A 210 -10.27 -25.63 35.45
C TRP A 210 -10.45 -24.19 34.95
N LEU A 211 -10.17 -23.92 33.67
CA LEU A 211 -10.43 -22.60 33.07
C LEU A 211 -11.92 -22.27 33.09
N GLU A 212 -12.79 -23.23 32.76
CA GLU A 212 -14.24 -23.00 32.67
C GLU A 212 -14.85 -22.54 34.01
N ASP A 213 -14.34 -23.04 35.14
CA ASP A 213 -14.73 -22.59 36.48
C ASP A 213 -14.51 -21.07 36.69
N HIS A 214 -13.49 -20.51 36.03
CA HIS A 214 -13.16 -19.08 36.09
C HIS A 214 -13.82 -18.27 34.97
N LEU A 215 -13.99 -18.85 33.78
CA LEU A 215 -14.51 -18.17 32.60
C LEU A 215 -16.02 -18.00 32.64
N LYS A 216 -16.75 -18.96 33.20
CA LYS A 216 -18.21 -18.91 33.28
C LYS A 216 -18.72 -17.66 34.02
N PRO A 217 -18.22 -17.30 35.23
CA PRO A 217 -18.62 -16.06 35.90
C PRO A 217 -18.34 -14.80 35.08
N LEU A 218 -17.22 -14.74 34.34
CA LEU A 218 -16.88 -13.60 33.49
C LEU A 218 -17.84 -13.47 32.31
N ARG A 219 -18.21 -14.61 31.70
CA ARG A 219 -19.23 -14.68 30.64
C ARG A 219 -20.59 -14.18 31.13
N GLU A 220 -21.01 -14.58 32.32
CA GLU A 220 -22.27 -14.14 32.94
C GLU A 220 -22.29 -12.63 33.24
N GLN A 221 -21.12 -12.03 33.50
CA GLN A 221 -20.95 -10.58 33.67
C GLN A 221 -20.85 -9.81 32.34
N GLY A 222 -20.84 -10.52 31.20
CA GLY A 222 -20.70 -9.92 29.87
C GLY A 222 -19.28 -9.42 29.56
N ILE A 223 -18.26 -9.89 30.28
CA ILE A 223 -16.86 -9.54 30.01
C ILE A 223 -16.41 -10.29 28.74
N PRO A 224 -15.90 -9.59 27.71
CA PRO A 224 -15.38 -10.24 26.51
C PRO A 224 -14.19 -11.15 26.83
N LEU A 225 -14.22 -12.37 26.30
CA LEU A 225 -13.16 -13.36 26.46
C LEU A 225 -12.37 -13.52 25.15
N VAL A 226 -11.06 -13.40 25.23
CA VAL A 226 -10.14 -13.56 24.10
C VAL A 226 -9.38 -14.88 24.27
N ALA A 227 -9.37 -15.71 23.23
CA ALA A 227 -8.60 -16.95 23.21
C ALA A 227 -7.34 -16.75 22.35
N ILE A 228 -6.16 -16.89 22.95
CA ILE A 228 -4.88 -16.83 22.25
C ILE A 228 -4.34 -18.27 22.16
N ASP A 229 -4.46 -18.84 20.97
CA ASP A 229 -4.10 -20.24 20.70
C ASP A 229 -2.94 -20.30 19.71
N TYR A 230 -2.12 -21.34 19.84
CA TYR A 230 -0.83 -21.45 19.16
C TYR A 230 -0.79 -22.59 18.15
N LEU A 231 -0.59 -22.25 16.88
CA LEU A 231 -0.33 -23.19 15.79
C LEU A 231 0.78 -22.65 14.87
N PRO A 232 1.62 -23.53 14.31
CA PRO A 232 2.68 -23.11 13.40
C PRO A 232 2.11 -22.62 12.06
N ALA A 233 2.90 -21.82 11.33
CA ALA A 233 2.47 -21.12 10.11
C ALA A 233 1.93 -22.06 9.02
N GLU A 234 2.51 -23.25 8.86
CA GLU A 234 2.10 -24.25 7.86
C GLU A 234 0.74 -24.90 8.17
N ARG A 235 0.22 -24.78 9.39
CA ARG A 235 -1.10 -25.28 9.81
C ARG A 235 -2.19 -24.21 9.71
N ARG A 236 -2.05 -23.27 8.76
CA ARG A 236 -2.99 -22.14 8.59
C ARG A 236 -4.44 -22.57 8.30
N VAL A 237 -4.65 -23.70 7.59
CA VAL A 237 -6.01 -24.24 7.37
C VAL A 237 -6.65 -24.66 8.70
N GLU A 238 -5.91 -25.37 9.55
CA GLU A 238 -6.40 -25.75 10.89
C GLU A 238 -6.63 -24.52 11.78
N ALA A 239 -5.78 -23.50 11.69
CA ALA A 239 -5.98 -22.26 12.42
C ALA A 239 -7.30 -21.55 12.05
N ARG A 240 -7.77 -21.64 10.79
CA ARG A 240 -9.10 -21.12 10.39
C ARG A 240 -10.23 -21.89 11.05
N GLU A 241 -10.13 -23.21 11.10
CA GLU A 241 -11.16 -24.06 11.71
C GLU A 241 -11.20 -23.89 13.24
N LEU A 242 -10.03 -23.78 13.88
CA LEU A 242 -9.91 -23.47 15.30
C LEU A 242 -10.50 -22.08 15.62
N ALA A 243 -10.20 -21.05 14.84
CA ALA A 243 -10.78 -19.72 15.05
C ALA A 243 -12.32 -19.74 14.93
N LYS A 244 -12.89 -20.50 13.98
CA LYS A 244 -14.35 -20.69 13.87
C LYS A 244 -14.92 -21.49 15.04
N GLN A 245 -14.18 -22.46 15.58
CA GLN A 245 -14.59 -23.21 16.76
C GLN A 245 -14.65 -22.30 17.99
N LEU A 246 -13.58 -21.56 18.26
CA LEU A 246 -13.49 -20.60 19.37
C LEU A 246 -14.61 -19.54 19.33
N GLN A 247 -14.94 -19.02 18.14
CA GLN A 247 -16.09 -18.11 17.97
C GLN A 247 -17.42 -18.74 18.36
N ARG A 248 -17.66 -20.00 18.00
CA ARG A 248 -18.88 -20.73 18.38
C ARG A 248 -18.95 -21.00 19.89
N GLU A 249 -17.79 -21.12 20.53
CA GLU A 249 -17.65 -21.26 21.98
C GLU A 249 -17.75 -19.91 22.73
N GLY A 250 -17.93 -18.79 22.02
CA GLY A 250 -18.15 -17.47 22.60
C GLY A 250 -16.87 -16.67 22.85
N PHE A 251 -15.72 -17.11 22.33
CA PHE A 251 -14.46 -16.37 22.40
C PHE A 251 -14.24 -15.48 21.17
N ILE A 252 -13.43 -14.44 21.36
CA ILE A 252 -12.78 -13.70 20.29
C ILE A 252 -11.41 -14.36 20.06
N PRO A 253 -11.21 -15.12 18.97
CA PRO A 253 -9.98 -15.85 18.78
C PRO A 253 -8.85 -14.96 18.28
N PHE A 254 -7.62 -15.37 18.57
CA PHE A 254 -6.44 -15.05 17.77
C PHE A 254 -5.52 -16.28 17.77
N VAL A 255 -5.52 -17.01 16.65
CA VAL A 255 -4.67 -18.19 16.47
C VAL A 255 -3.38 -17.78 15.77
N THR A 256 -2.25 -17.93 16.46
CA THR A 256 -0.95 -17.35 16.06
C THR A 256 0.23 -18.24 16.46
N MET A 257 1.46 -17.71 16.37
CA MET A 257 2.69 -18.36 16.84
C MET A 257 3.15 -17.78 18.20
N PRO A 258 3.90 -18.53 19.02
CA PRO A 258 4.30 -18.11 20.36
C PRO A 258 5.15 -16.84 20.41
N ASP A 259 5.91 -16.53 19.35
CA ASP A 259 6.73 -15.32 19.27
C ASP A 259 5.92 -14.06 18.94
N LEU A 260 4.62 -14.20 18.64
CA LEU A 260 3.70 -13.10 18.29
C LEU A 260 4.25 -12.21 17.16
N ASN A 261 4.91 -12.81 16.18
CA ASN A 261 5.50 -12.15 15.01
C ASN A 261 4.82 -12.57 13.70
N TYR A 262 3.61 -13.12 13.79
CA TYR A 262 2.88 -13.74 12.69
C TYR A 262 1.46 -13.17 12.60
N LEU A 263 1.02 -12.88 11.36
CA LEU A 263 -0.33 -12.42 11.11
C LEU A 263 -1.30 -13.61 11.14
N GLY A 264 -1.72 -13.92 12.37
CA GLY A 264 -2.65 -15.00 12.71
C GLY A 264 -4.07 -14.80 12.19
N ILE A 265 -4.98 -15.65 12.67
CA ILE A 265 -6.39 -15.64 12.27
C ILE A 265 -7.25 -15.30 13.49
N SER A 266 -8.15 -14.31 13.33
CA SER A 266 -9.15 -13.93 14.33
C SER A 266 -10.56 -14.22 13.80
N SER A 267 -11.58 -13.48 14.27
CA SER A 267 -12.93 -13.46 13.68
C SER A 267 -12.97 -12.96 12.24
N ILE A 268 -11.88 -12.35 11.80
CA ILE A 268 -11.60 -11.95 10.43
C ILE A 268 -10.29 -12.58 9.98
N GLU A 269 -10.13 -12.76 8.67
CA GLU A 269 -8.85 -13.14 8.07
C GLU A 269 -8.37 -12.02 7.14
N VAL A 270 -7.23 -11.41 7.48
CA VAL A 270 -6.54 -10.51 6.55
C VAL A 270 -6.04 -11.33 5.37
N LYS A 271 -6.37 -10.90 4.15
CA LYS A 271 -5.91 -11.55 2.93
C LYS A 271 -4.58 -10.93 2.48
N PRO A 272 -3.52 -11.73 2.29
CA PRO A 272 -2.21 -11.22 1.90
C PRO A 272 -2.27 -10.47 0.58
N ARG A 273 -1.77 -9.23 0.58
CA ARG A 273 -1.69 -8.38 -0.62
C ARG A 273 -0.26 -7.97 -0.96
N ARG A 274 0.72 -8.43 -0.18
CA ARG A 274 2.13 -8.12 -0.37
C ARG A 274 2.81 -9.22 -1.16
N ILE A 275 3.71 -8.83 -2.05
CA ILE A 275 4.64 -9.71 -2.76
C ILE A 275 6.05 -9.28 -2.39
N ALA A 276 6.88 -10.22 -1.94
CA ALA A 276 8.29 -9.95 -1.73
C ALA A 276 9.03 -10.14 -3.06
N LEU A 277 9.60 -9.07 -3.61
CA LEU A 277 10.44 -9.16 -4.81
C LEU A 277 11.90 -9.01 -4.40
N ILE A 278 12.68 -10.07 -4.62
CA ILE A 278 14.09 -10.14 -4.28
C ILE A 278 14.92 -9.77 -5.50
N TYR A 279 15.84 -8.82 -5.31
CA TYR A 279 16.77 -8.35 -6.33
C TYR A 279 18.21 -8.36 -5.81
N ASP A 280 19.17 -8.25 -6.72
CA ASP A 280 20.60 -8.24 -6.40
C ASP A 280 21.21 -6.85 -6.55
N LEU A 281 21.91 -6.36 -5.52
CA LEU A 281 22.63 -5.09 -5.56
C LEU A 281 23.83 -5.11 -6.53
N ARG A 282 24.35 -6.30 -6.89
CA ARG A 282 25.39 -6.45 -7.92
C ARG A 282 24.87 -6.12 -9.33
N GLU A 283 23.55 -6.14 -9.53
CA GLU A 283 22.90 -5.72 -10.77
C GLU A 283 22.51 -4.24 -10.79
N GLY A 284 22.81 -3.52 -9.70
CA GLY A 284 22.49 -2.11 -9.52
C GLY A 284 21.48 -1.86 -8.41
N ALA A 285 21.20 -0.58 -8.18
CA ALA A 285 20.18 -0.17 -7.22
C ALA A 285 18.77 -0.52 -7.71
N LEU A 286 17.77 -0.45 -6.83
CA LEU A 286 16.39 -0.85 -7.14
C LEU A 286 15.84 -0.25 -8.46
N TYR A 287 16.11 1.02 -8.76
CA TYR A 287 15.61 1.67 -9.99
C TYR A 287 16.22 1.09 -11.28
N GLN A 288 17.36 0.39 -11.18
CA GLN A 288 18.03 -0.31 -12.27
C GLN A 288 17.58 -1.78 -12.37
N SER A 289 16.99 -2.33 -11.31
CA SER A 289 16.50 -3.72 -11.29
C SER A 289 15.46 -3.94 -12.38
N THR A 290 15.71 -4.94 -13.24
CA THR A 290 14.74 -5.30 -14.29
C THR A 290 13.43 -5.80 -13.69
N GLY A 291 13.49 -6.64 -12.65
CA GLY A 291 12.30 -7.16 -11.97
C GLY A 291 11.39 -6.03 -11.43
N PHE A 292 11.98 -5.01 -10.80
CA PHE A 292 11.26 -3.80 -10.39
C PHE A 292 10.56 -3.12 -11.58
N ASN A 293 11.31 -2.85 -12.64
CA ASN A 293 10.84 -2.06 -13.78
C ASN A 293 9.76 -2.78 -14.62
N VAL A 294 9.85 -4.11 -14.79
CA VAL A 294 8.93 -4.85 -15.69
C VAL A 294 7.81 -5.61 -14.97
N LEU A 295 7.95 -5.93 -13.67
CA LEU A 295 6.89 -6.61 -12.91
C LEU A 295 6.09 -5.67 -12.02
N GLY A 296 6.69 -4.58 -11.53
CA GLY A 296 6.05 -3.70 -10.54
C GLY A 296 4.68 -3.19 -10.99
N GLY A 297 4.61 -2.60 -12.20
CA GLY A 297 3.35 -2.10 -12.77
C GLY A 297 2.29 -3.20 -13.04
N LEU A 298 2.72 -4.43 -13.30
CA LEU A 298 1.83 -5.58 -13.53
C LEU A 298 1.24 -6.08 -12.21
N LEU A 299 2.05 -6.16 -11.16
CA LEU A 299 1.65 -6.56 -9.81
C LEU A 299 0.70 -5.54 -9.19
N GLU A 300 0.97 -4.24 -9.39
CA GLU A 300 0.06 -3.15 -9.03
C GLU A 300 -1.31 -3.33 -9.68
N TYR A 301 -1.37 -3.66 -10.98
CA TYR A 301 -2.64 -3.95 -11.67
C TYR A 301 -3.37 -5.18 -11.13
N LEU A 302 -2.63 -6.22 -10.74
CA LEU A 302 -3.18 -7.40 -10.07
C LEU A 302 -3.67 -7.09 -8.65
N GLY A 303 -3.49 -5.85 -8.17
CA GLY A 303 -3.96 -5.38 -6.89
C GLY A 303 -2.99 -5.70 -5.76
N TYR A 304 -1.71 -5.99 -6.04
CA TYR A 304 -0.70 -6.30 -5.04
C TYR A 304 0.23 -5.12 -4.78
N ARG A 305 0.65 -4.99 -3.53
CA ARG A 305 1.80 -4.17 -3.14
C ARG A 305 3.07 -5.02 -3.27
N VAL A 306 4.15 -4.41 -3.72
CA VAL A 306 5.45 -5.08 -3.81
C VAL A 306 6.39 -4.48 -2.77
N ASP A 307 6.92 -5.34 -1.90
CA ASP A 307 8.01 -5.02 -0.99
C ASP A 307 9.31 -5.55 -1.62
N TYR A 308 10.28 -4.65 -1.83
CA TYR A 308 11.52 -4.97 -2.54
C TYR A 308 12.65 -5.20 -1.53
N PHE A 309 13.29 -6.37 -1.60
CA PHE A 309 14.40 -6.72 -0.71
C PHE A 309 15.66 -7.01 -1.51
N ALA A 310 16.78 -6.43 -1.09
CA ALA A 310 18.07 -6.89 -1.58
C ALA A 310 18.31 -8.31 -1.06
N ALA A 311 18.88 -9.18 -1.89
CA ALA A 311 19.11 -10.58 -1.56
C ALA A 311 19.99 -10.81 -0.32
N ASP A 312 20.79 -9.81 0.06
CA ASP A 312 21.66 -9.80 1.24
C ASP A 312 21.03 -9.10 2.46
N GLU A 313 19.83 -8.53 2.33
CA GLU A 313 19.09 -7.78 3.38
C GLU A 313 17.65 -8.28 3.49
N LEU A 314 17.50 -9.56 3.84
CA LEU A 314 16.20 -10.23 3.92
C LEU A 314 15.56 -10.07 5.31
N PRO A 315 14.23 -9.90 5.40
CA PRO A 315 13.55 -9.76 6.68
C PRO A 315 13.52 -11.08 7.46
N ASP A 316 13.75 -11.00 8.77
CA ASP A 316 13.69 -12.13 9.71
C ASP A 316 12.33 -12.22 10.41
N ILE A 317 11.25 -12.28 9.61
CA ILE A 317 9.89 -12.51 10.09
C ILE A 317 9.20 -13.58 9.23
N PRO A 318 8.25 -14.34 9.78
CA PRO A 318 7.41 -15.24 9.01
C PRO A 318 6.71 -14.51 7.87
N ALA A 319 6.74 -15.08 6.66
CA ALA A 319 6.09 -14.48 5.50
C ALA A 319 4.65 -14.95 5.33
N ALA A 320 4.33 -16.18 5.78
CA ALA A 320 2.97 -16.69 5.74
C ALA A 320 1.97 -15.73 6.41
N GLY A 321 0.79 -15.59 5.80
CA GLY A 321 -0.26 -14.68 6.27
C GLY A 321 -0.02 -13.20 5.93
N LEU A 322 1.22 -12.76 5.72
CA LEU A 322 1.54 -11.38 5.33
C LEU A 322 1.82 -11.25 3.82
N TYR A 323 2.55 -12.20 3.23
CA TYR A 323 2.89 -12.23 1.82
C TYR A 323 2.07 -13.29 1.06
N ALA A 324 1.55 -12.91 -0.11
CA ALA A 324 0.90 -13.84 -1.02
C ALA A 324 1.91 -14.69 -1.80
N GLY A 325 3.16 -14.25 -1.89
CA GLY A 325 4.22 -14.98 -2.57
C GLY A 325 5.54 -14.23 -2.61
N VAL A 326 6.57 -14.94 -3.05
CA VAL A 326 7.94 -14.44 -3.23
C VAL A 326 8.32 -14.54 -4.70
N ILE A 327 8.95 -13.50 -5.23
CA ILE A 327 9.52 -13.47 -6.58
C ILE A 327 11.01 -13.23 -6.46
N THR A 328 11.84 -14.01 -7.16
CA THR A 328 13.26 -13.68 -7.35
C THR A 328 13.49 -13.28 -8.80
N TRP A 329 14.15 -12.14 -9.02
CA TRP A 329 14.63 -11.73 -10.34
C TRP A 329 16.11 -11.37 -10.22
N MET A 330 16.98 -12.35 -10.45
CA MET A 330 18.43 -12.25 -10.27
C MET A 330 19.13 -13.06 -11.37
N ASN A 331 19.90 -12.38 -12.20
CA ASN A 331 20.63 -12.89 -13.36
C ASN A 331 22.09 -13.23 -13.04
N THR A 332 22.66 -12.64 -11.98
CA THR A 332 24.04 -12.86 -11.49
C THR A 332 24.23 -14.17 -10.72
N GLY A 333 23.16 -14.97 -10.56
CA GLY A 333 23.18 -16.21 -9.79
C GLY A 333 23.09 -15.97 -8.28
N SER A 334 23.69 -16.85 -7.48
CA SER A 334 23.59 -16.77 -6.02
C SER A 334 24.21 -15.50 -5.44
N PRO A 335 23.56 -14.86 -4.43
CA PRO A 335 24.03 -13.62 -3.81
C PRO A 335 25.28 -13.84 -2.97
N VAL A 336 25.88 -12.75 -2.48
CA VAL A 336 27.09 -12.81 -1.65
C VAL A 336 26.84 -13.62 -0.37
N GLN A 337 25.69 -13.41 0.29
CA GLN A 337 25.26 -14.16 1.46
C GLN A 337 24.38 -15.36 1.07
N ALA A 338 24.86 -16.21 0.15
CA ALA A 338 24.10 -17.35 -0.38
C ALA A 338 23.52 -18.28 0.71
N SER A 339 24.23 -18.52 1.81
CA SER A 339 23.75 -19.38 2.90
C SER A 339 22.53 -18.78 3.62
N VAL A 340 22.55 -17.47 3.87
CA VAL A 340 21.43 -16.72 4.48
C VAL A 340 20.25 -16.71 3.52
N PHE A 341 20.49 -16.40 2.25
CA PHE A 341 19.48 -16.41 1.20
C PHE A 341 18.81 -17.79 1.04
N ASN A 342 19.60 -18.86 0.92
CA ASN A 342 19.07 -20.23 0.75
C ASN A 342 18.29 -20.68 2.00
N LYS A 343 18.76 -20.35 3.20
CA LYS A 343 18.02 -20.61 4.44
C LYS A 343 16.69 -19.86 4.46
N TRP A 344 16.69 -18.59 4.04
CA TRP A 344 15.47 -17.78 3.98
C TRP A 344 14.48 -18.35 2.96
N ILE A 345 14.92 -18.76 1.77
CA ILE A 345 14.06 -19.42 0.77
C ILE A 345 13.49 -20.74 1.32
N ALA A 346 14.32 -21.56 1.99
CA ALA A 346 13.87 -22.80 2.61
C ALA A 346 12.78 -22.57 3.67
N GLN A 347 12.90 -21.52 4.49
CA GLN A 347 11.86 -21.14 5.46
C GLN A 347 10.54 -20.75 4.78
N ARG A 348 10.58 -20.06 3.62
CA ARG A 348 9.36 -19.75 2.86
C ARG A 348 8.67 -21.01 2.34
N LEU A 349 9.46 -22.02 1.94
CA LEU A 349 8.92 -23.33 1.54
C LEU A 349 8.32 -24.08 2.74
N ASP A 350 8.95 -24.01 3.92
CA ASP A 350 8.41 -24.59 5.17
C ASP A 350 7.06 -23.95 5.53
N GLU A 351 6.98 -22.63 5.41
CA GLU A 351 5.77 -21.82 5.61
C GLU A 351 4.70 -21.98 4.52
N GLN A 352 4.98 -22.75 3.46
CA GLN A 352 4.13 -22.92 2.27
C GLN A 352 3.82 -21.61 1.52
N VAL A 353 4.74 -20.63 1.57
CA VAL A 353 4.62 -19.40 0.79
C VAL A 353 5.06 -19.66 -0.66
N PRO A 354 4.19 -19.41 -1.67
CA PRO A 354 4.52 -19.66 -3.06
C PRO A 354 5.73 -18.87 -3.57
N LEU A 355 6.57 -19.51 -4.39
CA LEU A 355 7.81 -18.94 -4.94
C LEU A 355 7.77 -18.91 -6.47
N ALA A 356 8.15 -17.79 -7.07
CA ALA A 356 8.36 -17.63 -8.51
C ALA A 356 9.81 -17.24 -8.81
N LEU A 357 10.53 -18.12 -9.50
CA LEU A 357 11.88 -17.86 -9.99
C LEU A 357 11.80 -17.32 -11.42
N PHE A 358 12.21 -16.07 -11.63
CA PHE A 358 12.14 -15.40 -12.93
C PHE A 358 13.52 -15.06 -13.48
N GLN A 359 13.68 -15.27 -14.79
CA GLN A 359 14.82 -14.91 -15.64
C GLN A 359 16.13 -15.62 -15.30
N GLY A 360 16.54 -15.67 -14.03
CA GLY A 360 17.71 -16.40 -13.57
C GLY A 360 17.41 -17.34 -12.41
N LEU A 361 18.41 -18.16 -12.08
CA LEU A 361 18.35 -19.15 -11.00
C LEU A 361 19.37 -18.77 -9.91
N PRO A 362 18.96 -18.03 -8.85
CA PRO A 362 19.87 -17.60 -7.80
C PRO A 362 20.17 -18.69 -6.74
N ILE A 363 19.69 -19.92 -6.94
CA ILE A 363 19.88 -21.03 -6.01
C ILE A 363 20.96 -21.98 -6.56
N SER A 364 22.08 -22.05 -5.88
CA SER A 364 23.19 -22.98 -6.16
C SER A 364 23.27 -24.16 -5.19
N ASP A 365 22.50 -24.13 -4.09
CA ASP A 365 22.47 -25.21 -3.10
C ASP A 365 21.76 -26.45 -3.67
N PRO A 366 22.45 -27.60 -3.83
CA PRO A 366 21.86 -28.78 -4.46
C PRO A 366 20.71 -29.39 -3.64
N GLN A 367 20.74 -29.28 -2.30
CA GLN A 367 19.68 -29.84 -1.46
C GLN A 367 18.39 -29.03 -1.60
N LEU A 368 18.52 -27.70 -1.67
CA LEU A 368 17.38 -26.82 -1.91
C LEU A 368 16.82 -27.01 -3.33
N LEU A 369 17.66 -27.15 -4.36
CA LEU A 369 17.20 -27.49 -5.71
C LEU A 369 16.47 -28.84 -5.74
N GLN A 370 17.02 -29.86 -5.08
CA GLN A 370 16.37 -31.17 -4.98
C GLN A 370 15.02 -31.06 -4.26
N ARG A 371 14.91 -30.24 -3.23
CA ARG A 371 13.65 -29.95 -2.53
C ARG A 371 12.62 -29.27 -3.45
N LEU A 372 13.06 -28.45 -4.40
CA LEU A 372 12.23 -27.87 -5.45
C LEU A 372 11.90 -28.88 -6.57
N GLY A 373 12.44 -30.10 -6.52
CA GLY A 373 12.31 -31.10 -7.57
C GLY A 373 13.11 -30.75 -8.83
N LEU A 374 14.19 -29.99 -8.69
CA LEU A 374 15.03 -29.50 -9.77
C LEU A 374 16.48 -29.98 -9.60
N GLN A 375 17.18 -30.12 -10.71
CA GLN A 375 18.63 -30.30 -10.76
C GLN A 375 19.21 -29.33 -11.77
N SER A 376 20.26 -28.60 -11.39
CA SER A 376 21.01 -27.74 -12.31
C SER A 376 22.22 -28.48 -12.89
N SER A 377 22.62 -28.06 -14.08
CA SER A 377 23.81 -28.51 -14.78
C SER A 377 24.56 -27.31 -15.34
N THR A 378 25.87 -27.44 -15.53
CA THR A 378 26.73 -26.39 -16.12
C THR A 378 27.01 -26.63 -17.60
N VAL A 379 26.15 -27.39 -18.27
CA VAL A 379 26.34 -27.77 -19.69
C VAL A 379 25.79 -26.67 -20.60
N ASP A 380 26.62 -26.25 -21.54
CA ASP A 380 26.19 -25.42 -22.67
C ASP A 380 25.45 -26.29 -23.71
N LEU A 381 24.29 -25.81 -24.16
CA LEU A 381 23.53 -26.51 -25.20
C LEU A 381 24.26 -26.51 -26.54
N SER A 382 24.20 -27.64 -27.24
CA SER A 382 24.67 -27.77 -28.60
C SER A 382 23.80 -26.98 -29.58
N LYS A 383 24.31 -26.74 -30.79
CA LYS A 383 23.54 -26.11 -31.89
C LYS A 383 22.35 -26.97 -32.36
N ASN A 384 22.32 -28.25 -32.00
CA ASN A 384 21.26 -29.19 -32.35
C ASN A 384 20.18 -29.29 -31.27
N ALA A 385 20.22 -28.42 -30.25
CA ALA A 385 19.17 -28.41 -29.24
C ALA A 385 17.82 -28.02 -29.87
N GLU A 386 16.76 -28.73 -29.47
CA GLU A 386 15.43 -28.63 -30.06
C GLU A 386 14.36 -28.34 -29.01
N LEU A 387 13.36 -27.52 -29.39
CA LEU A 387 12.15 -27.35 -28.61
C LEU A 387 11.28 -28.59 -28.76
N VAL A 388 11.01 -29.29 -27.65
CA VAL A 388 10.17 -30.50 -27.65
C VAL A 388 8.70 -30.14 -27.49
N SER A 389 8.38 -29.34 -26.47
CA SER A 389 7.00 -28.97 -26.15
C SER A 389 6.94 -27.72 -25.30
N TYR A 390 5.87 -26.95 -25.41
CA TYR A 390 5.58 -25.83 -24.51
C TYR A 390 4.07 -25.58 -24.33
N ASP A 391 3.68 -25.08 -23.17
CA ASP A 391 2.31 -24.65 -22.86
C ASP A 391 2.02 -23.31 -23.53
N LYS A 392 1.21 -23.34 -24.60
CA LYS A 392 0.80 -22.14 -25.35
C LYS A 392 -0.04 -21.15 -24.53
N THR A 393 -0.63 -21.58 -23.41
CA THR A 393 -1.36 -20.69 -22.49
C THR A 393 -0.43 -19.86 -21.62
N LEU A 394 0.86 -20.24 -21.52
CA LEU A 394 1.88 -19.53 -20.77
C LEU A 394 2.93 -18.88 -21.66
N LEU A 395 3.24 -19.48 -22.80
CA LEU A 395 4.40 -19.15 -23.62
C LEU A 395 4.02 -18.95 -25.07
N GLY A 396 4.57 -17.91 -25.71
CA GLY A 396 4.50 -17.72 -27.16
C GLY A 396 3.21 -17.11 -27.70
N SER A 397 2.21 -16.86 -26.83
CA SER A 397 0.90 -16.32 -27.21
C SER A 397 0.63 -14.91 -26.66
N PHE A 398 1.60 -14.29 -25.97
CA PHE A 398 1.45 -12.96 -25.35
C PHE A 398 2.01 -11.83 -26.23
N GLU A 399 3.32 -11.56 -26.19
CA GLU A 399 3.95 -10.50 -27.02
C GLU A 399 4.99 -11.04 -28.02
N GLY A 400 5.76 -12.05 -27.62
CA GLY A 400 6.81 -12.68 -28.43
C GLY A 400 6.61 -14.18 -28.60
N PRO A 401 7.04 -14.77 -29.73
CA PRO A 401 6.96 -16.21 -29.94
C PRO A 401 8.04 -16.96 -29.17
N VAL A 402 7.80 -18.23 -28.84
CA VAL A 402 8.86 -19.13 -28.36
C VAL A 402 9.77 -19.49 -29.54
N LYS A 403 11.07 -19.26 -29.40
CA LYS A 403 12.10 -19.68 -30.35
C LYS A 403 13.23 -20.38 -29.61
N MET A 404 13.81 -21.41 -30.22
CA MET A 404 14.95 -22.10 -29.65
C MET A 404 16.15 -21.16 -29.59
N ARG A 405 16.75 -21.02 -28.42
CA ARG A 405 17.93 -20.19 -28.15
C ARG A 405 18.84 -20.92 -27.18
N THR A 406 20.11 -21.01 -27.52
CA THR A 406 21.13 -21.71 -26.71
C THR A 406 22.00 -20.76 -25.91
N ARG A 407 22.12 -19.50 -26.34
CA ARG A 407 22.84 -18.45 -25.60
C ARG A 407 22.09 -18.11 -24.32
N GLU A 408 22.82 -17.98 -23.21
CA GLU A 408 22.27 -17.64 -21.89
C GLU A 408 21.21 -18.64 -21.40
N PHE A 409 21.27 -19.87 -21.90
CA PHE A 409 20.42 -20.97 -21.48
C PHE A 409 20.85 -21.48 -20.11
N THR A 410 19.91 -21.53 -19.17
CA THR A 410 20.14 -22.12 -17.85
C THR A 410 19.73 -23.59 -17.87
N ALA A 411 20.70 -24.50 -17.82
CA ALA A 411 20.45 -25.94 -17.88
C ALA A 411 19.90 -26.49 -16.57
N VAL A 412 18.57 -26.67 -16.54
CA VAL A 412 17.83 -27.23 -15.41
C VAL A 412 16.98 -28.39 -15.89
N THR A 413 16.96 -29.48 -15.13
CA THR A 413 16.11 -30.65 -15.36
C THR A 413 15.16 -30.83 -14.19
N ALA A 414 13.91 -31.21 -14.46
CA ALA A 414 12.96 -31.58 -13.42
C ALA A 414 13.20 -33.04 -13.00
N LEU A 415 13.25 -33.29 -11.69
CA LEU A 415 13.39 -34.63 -11.11
C LEU A 415 12.08 -35.43 -11.20
N ALA A 416 12.14 -36.73 -10.96
CA ALA A 416 10.94 -37.57 -10.84
C ALA A 416 10.05 -37.06 -9.68
N ASN A 417 8.76 -36.81 -9.97
CA ASN A 417 7.80 -36.11 -9.08
C ASN A 417 8.11 -34.63 -8.81
N GLY A 418 9.00 -34.01 -9.62
CA GLY A 418 9.26 -32.58 -9.60
C GLY A 418 8.14 -31.76 -10.24
N PRO A 419 8.39 -30.46 -10.49
CA PRO A 419 7.41 -29.58 -11.10
C PRO A 419 7.05 -30.04 -12.52
N THR A 420 5.80 -29.80 -12.90
CA THR A 420 5.26 -30.10 -14.24
C THR A 420 5.94 -29.19 -15.28
N PRO A 421 6.59 -29.76 -16.30
CA PRO A 421 7.19 -28.98 -17.39
C PRO A 421 6.14 -28.14 -18.12
N ALA A 422 6.41 -26.84 -18.26
CA ALA A 422 5.67 -25.92 -19.14
C ALA A 422 6.47 -25.60 -20.42
N LEU A 423 7.78 -25.85 -20.41
CA LEU A 423 8.66 -25.82 -21.57
C LEU A 423 9.70 -26.94 -21.43
N THR A 424 9.89 -27.72 -22.50
CA THR A 424 10.89 -28.78 -22.57
C THR A 424 11.79 -28.57 -23.79
N VAL A 425 13.10 -28.65 -23.57
CA VAL A 425 14.15 -28.60 -24.58
C VAL A 425 14.93 -29.92 -24.53
N SER A 426 15.27 -30.47 -25.69
CA SER A 426 16.15 -31.64 -25.78
C SER A 426 17.49 -31.25 -26.40
N ASP A 427 18.58 -31.81 -25.87
CA ASP A 427 19.89 -31.75 -26.50
C ASP A 427 20.67 -33.02 -26.20
N ASN A 428 21.24 -33.64 -27.24
CA ASN A 428 22.03 -34.89 -27.13
C ASN A 428 21.35 -36.03 -26.35
N GLY A 429 20.02 -36.11 -26.38
CA GLY A 429 19.24 -37.13 -25.67
C GLY A 429 18.86 -36.77 -24.23
N GLU A 430 19.39 -35.68 -23.69
CA GLU A 430 18.99 -35.12 -22.40
C GLU A 430 17.79 -34.18 -22.55
N LEU A 431 16.99 -34.07 -21.49
CA LEU A 431 15.82 -33.18 -21.42
C LEU A 431 16.02 -32.12 -20.35
N TYR A 432 15.76 -30.87 -20.74
CA TYR A 432 15.82 -29.70 -19.88
C TYR A 432 14.45 -29.04 -19.76
N THR A 433 14.16 -28.51 -18.58
CA THR A 433 12.89 -27.90 -18.20
C THR A 433 13.12 -26.46 -17.72
N PRO A 434 13.37 -25.51 -18.63
CA PRO A 434 13.61 -24.11 -18.29
C PRO A 434 12.36 -23.37 -17.78
N VAL A 435 11.16 -23.91 -18.03
CA VAL A 435 9.91 -23.38 -17.47
C VAL A 435 9.08 -24.51 -16.88
N ALA A 436 8.67 -24.38 -15.63
CA ALA A 436 7.90 -25.41 -14.91
C ALA A 436 6.98 -24.80 -13.85
N LEU A 437 5.91 -25.53 -13.52
CA LEU A 437 4.97 -25.21 -12.44
C LEU A 437 4.93 -26.38 -11.44
N GLY A 438 5.02 -26.09 -10.14
CA GLY A 438 4.96 -27.10 -9.07
C GLY A 438 4.14 -26.63 -7.88
N ASP A 439 4.00 -27.51 -6.88
CA ASP A 439 3.23 -27.19 -5.68
C ASP A 439 3.84 -26.06 -4.84
N TRP A 440 5.15 -25.85 -4.91
CA TRP A 440 5.82 -24.73 -4.25
C TRP A 440 5.73 -23.41 -5.05
N GLY A 441 5.30 -23.47 -6.31
CA GLY A 441 5.17 -22.32 -7.20
C GLY A 441 5.68 -22.60 -8.61
N GLY A 442 6.71 -21.90 -9.07
CA GLY A 442 7.29 -22.23 -10.38
C GLY A 442 8.52 -21.44 -10.79
N VAL A 443 9.03 -21.79 -11.95
CA VAL A 443 10.28 -21.27 -12.51
C VAL A 443 10.10 -20.96 -13.99
N ALA A 444 10.61 -19.81 -14.43
CA ALA A 444 10.73 -19.43 -15.83
C ALA A 444 12.09 -18.75 -16.05
N LEU A 445 12.98 -19.42 -16.79
CA LEU A 445 14.38 -19.01 -16.94
C LEU A 445 14.67 -18.45 -18.34
N SER A 446 15.72 -17.63 -18.38
CA SER A 446 16.36 -17.20 -19.61
C SER A 446 16.73 -18.41 -20.48
N PRO A 447 16.60 -18.32 -21.81
CA PRO A 447 16.21 -17.15 -22.62
C PRO A 447 14.70 -17.11 -22.97
N PHE A 448 13.83 -17.78 -22.21
CA PHE A 448 12.42 -17.97 -22.58
C PHE A 448 11.43 -17.05 -21.85
N VAL A 449 11.89 -16.11 -21.03
CA VAL A 449 11.03 -15.12 -20.36
C VAL A 449 10.85 -13.88 -21.22
N LEU A 450 11.97 -13.28 -21.66
CA LEU A 450 12.00 -12.05 -22.44
C LEU A 450 12.79 -12.26 -23.74
N GLU A 451 12.25 -11.73 -24.84
CA GLU A 451 13.01 -11.47 -26.05
C GLU A 451 13.59 -10.06 -25.96
N ALA A 452 14.92 -9.94 -25.96
CA ALA A 452 15.61 -8.65 -25.95
C ALA A 452 16.33 -8.40 -27.28
N THR A 453 16.27 -7.14 -27.71
CA THR A 453 17.08 -6.52 -28.76
C THR A 453 17.70 -5.25 -28.17
N PRO A 454 18.67 -4.59 -28.83
CA PRO A 454 19.24 -3.34 -28.31
C PRO A 454 18.18 -2.27 -27.97
N ASP A 455 17.10 -2.19 -28.75
CA ASP A 455 16.11 -1.11 -28.64
C ASP A 455 14.81 -1.50 -27.90
N GLN A 456 14.53 -2.80 -27.72
CA GLN A 456 13.27 -3.27 -27.14
C GLN A 456 13.38 -4.62 -26.44
N LYS A 457 12.49 -4.81 -25.44
CA LYS A 457 12.22 -6.09 -24.78
C LYS A 457 10.76 -6.47 -25.00
N ARG A 458 10.46 -7.77 -25.11
CA ARG A 458 9.09 -8.31 -25.25
C ARG A 458 8.92 -9.54 -24.39
N TRP A 459 7.73 -9.71 -23.83
CA TRP A 459 7.37 -10.89 -23.05
C TRP A 459 7.14 -12.12 -23.93
N ILE A 460 7.91 -13.18 -23.71
CA ILE A 460 7.65 -14.50 -24.30
C ILE A 460 6.66 -15.27 -23.41
N VAL A 461 6.86 -15.20 -22.09
CA VAL A 461 5.92 -15.68 -21.07
C VAL A 461 4.80 -14.66 -20.88
N ASP A 462 3.53 -15.07 -20.77
CA ASP A 462 2.46 -14.21 -20.24
C ASP A 462 2.70 -14.00 -18.73
N PRO A 463 3.15 -12.81 -18.31
CA PRO A 463 3.53 -12.59 -16.91
C PRO A 463 2.32 -12.65 -15.98
N PHE A 464 1.11 -12.30 -16.45
CA PHE A 464 -0.09 -12.36 -15.62
C PHE A 464 -0.46 -13.80 -15.32
N VAL A 465 -0.57 -14.64 -16.35
CA VAL A 465 -0.96 -16.05 -16.18
C VAL A 465 0.10 -16.79 -15.37
N PHE A 466 1.39 -16.56 -15.65
CA PHE A 466 2.46 -17.20 -14.90
C PHE A 466 2.43 -16.82 -13.43
N LEU A 467 2.41 -15.52 -13.09
CA LEU A 467 2.38 -15.06 -11.70
C LEU A 467 1.13 -15.55 -10.95
N GLN A 468 -0.04 -15.51 -11.58
CA GLN A 468 -1.27 -16.00 -10.95
C GLN A 468 -1.21 -17.50 -10.64
N ARG A 469 -0.65 -18.31 -11.55
CA ARG A 469 -0.51 -19.76 -11.34
C ARG A 469 0.61 -20.11 -10.36
N THR A 470 1.79 -19.51 -10.48
CA THR A 470 2.94 -19.81 -9.63
C THR A 470 2.74 -19.34 -8.20
N LEU A 471 2.23 -18.12 -8.03
CA LEU A 471 1.98 -17.57 -6.70
C LEU A 471 0.61 -17.98 -6.14
N LYS A 472 -0.15 -18.79 -6.88
CA LYS A 472 -1.50 -19.28 -6.51
C LYS A 472 -2.41 -18.15 -6.04
N LEU A 473 -2.39 -17.04 -6.78
CA LEU A 473 -3.06 -15.80 -6.39
C LEU A 473 -4.58 -16.00 -6.39
N GLU A 474 -5.21 -15.85 -5.21
CA GLU A 474 -6.66 -15.99 -5.06
C GLU A 474 -7.42 -14.82 -5.72
N PRO A 475 -8.60 -15.07 -6.32
CA PRO A 475 -9.48 -13.99 -6.77
C PRO A 475 -9.97 -13.14 -5.58
N MET A 476 -9.58 -11.86 -5.58
CA MET A 476 -9.98 -10.88 -4.57
C MET A 476 -10.22 -9.51 -5.22
N PRO A 477 -10.93 -8.58 -4.55
CA PRO A 477 -11.03 -7.20 -5.02
C PRO A 477 -9.65 -6.55 -5.13
N ARG A 478 -9.47 -5.71 -6.14
CA ARG A 478 -8.17 -5.08 -6.46
C ARG A 478 -8.31 -3.56 -6.38
N PRO A 479 -7.61 -2.87 -5.46
CA PRO A 479 -7.50 -1.42 -5.45
C PRO A 479 -7.16 -0.86 -6.84
N ASP A 480 -7.88 0.16 -7.32
CA ASP A 480 -7.73 0.68 -8.67
C ASP A 480 -7.63 2.21 -8.70
N VAL A 481 -6.49 2.72 -9.19
CA VAL A 481 -6.21 4.16 -9.31
C VAL A 481 -6.58 4.72 -10.68
N THR A 482 -6.89 3.87 -11.65
CA THR A 482 -7.13 4.28 -13.03
C THR A 482 -8.55 4.79 -13.25
N THR A 483 -9.46 4.44 -12.34
CA THR A 483 -10.90 4.68 -12.45
C THR A 483 -11.45 5.17 -11.12
N GLU A 484 -12.21 6.27 -11.13
CA GLU A 484 -12.96 6.75 -9.97
C GLU A 484 -14.37 7.14 -10.38
N ASN A 485 -15.36 6.74 -9.58
CA ASN A 485 -16.78 6.88 -9.90
C ASN A 485 -17.05 6.49 -11.35
N GLY A 486 -16.51 5.34 -11.77
CA GLY A 486 -16.70 4.76 -13.10
C GLY A 486 -16.02 5.49 -14.25
N ARG A 487 -15.43 6.67 -14.07
CA ARG A 487 -14.71 7.39 -15.14
C ARG A 487 -13.22 7.13 -15.05
N ARG A 488 -12.55 7.13 -16.21
CA ARG A 488 -11.08 7.08 -16.25
C ARG A 488 -10.54 8.35 -15.62
N VAL A 489 -9.56 8.22 -14.74
CA VAL A 489 -8.89 9.35 -14.09
C VAL A 489 -7.99 10.05 -15.09
N ALA A 490 -7.98 11.38 -15.07
CA ALA A 490 -7.08 12.22 -15.85
C ALA A 490 -6.33 13.20 -14.96
N THR A 491 -5.04 13.38 -15.21
CA THR A 491 -4.19 14.39 -14.55
C THR A 491 -3.40 15.14 -15.60
N VAL A 492 -3.18 16.44 -15.40
CA VAL A 492 -2.25 17.23 -16.21
C VAL A 492 -1.19 17.81 -15.28
N HIS A 493 0.09 17.62 -15.60
CA HIS A 493 1.16 18.33 -14.89
C HIS A 493 2.22 18.86 -15.85
N ILE A 494 2.76 20.03 -15.49
CA ILE A 494 3.70 20.80 -16.31
C ILE A 494 4.98 21.05 -15.51
N ASP A 495 6.09 20.53 -16.03
CA ASP A 495 7.43 20.81 -15.50
C ASP A 495 7.94 22.17 -15.97
N GLY A 496 8.76 22.81 -15.14
CA GLY A 496 9.20 24.19 -15.31
C GLY A 496 10.11 24.45 -16.52
N ASP A 497 10.59 23.42 -17.21
CA ASP A 497 11.63 23.52 -18.23
C ASP A 497 11.23 24.38 -19.42
N GLY A 498 12.14 25.28 -19.79
CA GLY A 498 11.98 26.11 -20.98
C GLY A 498 10.92 27.20 -20.82
N PHE A 499 10.58 27.59 -19.59
CA PHE A 499 9.62 28.67 -19.30
C PHE A 499 10.02 29.99 -19.98
N VAL A 500 11.32 30.27 -19.98
CA VAL A 500 11.95 31.46 -20.59
C VAL A 500 12.10 31.37 -22.12
N SER A 501 11.83 30.22 -22.73
CA SER A 501 11.96 30.03 -24.18
C SER A 501 10.98 30.92 -24.95
N ARG A 502 11.32 31.28 -26.18
CA ARG A 502 10.46 32.08 -27.07
C ARG A 502 9.65 31.19 -28.00
N ALA A 503 8.36 31.44 -28.14
CA ALA A 503 7.48 30.68 -29.00
C ALA A 503 7.50 31.16 -30.46
N GLU A 504 7.48 30.23 -31.41
CA GLU A 504 7.46 30.47 -32.86
C GLU A 504 6.04 30.84 -33.36
N VAL A 505 5.43 31.81 -32.70
CA VAL A 505 4.11 32.37 -33.01
C VAL A 505 4.21 33.89 -33.15
N PRO A 506 3.22 34.58 -33.76
CA PRO A 506 3.24 36.02 -33.91
C PRO A 506 3.48 36.75 -32.57
N GLY A 507 4.42 37.69 -32.55
CA GLY A 507 4.83 38.41 -31.34
C GLY A 507 5.89 37.71 -30.48
N SER A 508 6.21 36.46 -30.76
CA SER A 508 7.25 35.68 -30.07
C SER A 508 7.16 35.76 -28.53
N PRO A 509 5.99 35.46 -27.93
CA PRO A 509 5.84 35.46 -26.48
C PRO A 509 6.75 34.43 -25.81
N TYR A 510 6.94 34.57 -24.50
CA TYR A 510 7.56 33.53 -23.69
C TYR A 510 6.68 32.27 -23.68
N ALA A 511 7.30 31.10 -23.62
CA ALA A 511 6.62 29.82 -23.57
C ALA A 511 5.66 29.73 -22.38
N GLY A 512 6.00 30.32 -21.24
CA GLY A 512 5.10 30.46 -20.09
C GLY A 512 3.77 31.15 -20.45
N GLU A 513 3.81 32.25 -21.22
CA GLU A 513 2.59 32.96 -21.64
C GLU A 513 1.85 32.17 -22.74
N GLU A 514 2.58 31.57 -23.69
CA GLU A 514 1.95 30.75 -24.74
C GLU A 514 1.23 29.52 -24.18
N VAL A 515 1.85 28.79 -23.24
CA VAL A 515 1.23 27.64 -22.57
C VAL A 515 -0.01 28.07 -21.76
N LEU A 516 0.02 29.23 -21.11
CA LEU A 516 -1.14 29.77 -20.42
C LEU A 516 -2.32 29.98 -21.39
N GLN A 517 -2.06 30.62 -22.53
CA GLN A 517 -3.09 31.04 -23.47
C GLN A 517 -3.60 29.90 -24.37
N SER A 518 -2.71 29.03 -24.82
CA SER A 518 -3.03 27.97 -25.79
C SER A 518 -3.37 26.64 -25.13
N PHE A 519 -2.86 26.34 -23.94
CA PHE A 519 -3.07 25.03 -23.28
C PHE A 519 -3.89 25.14 -21.99
N ILE A 520 -3.46 25.98 -21.03
CA ILE A 520 -4.12 26.03 -19.71
C ILE A 520 -5.51 26.62 -19.86
N LYS A 521 -5.67 27.87 -20.30
CA LYS A 521 -6.99 28.54 -20.36
C LYS A 521 -8.03 27.80 -21.20
N PRO A 522 -7.73 27.33 -22.43
CA PRO A 522 -8.76 26.77 -23.33
C PRO A 522 -9.27 25.37 -22.95
N HIS A 523 -8.62 24.68 -22.01
CA HIS A 523 -8.94 23.28 -21.70
C HIS A 523 -9.37 23.11 -20.24
N ASP A 524 -10.53 22.50 -20.02
CA ASP A 524 -11.11 22.29 -18.68
C ASP A 524 -10.51 21.08 -17.97
N PHE A 525 -9.22 21.15 -17.68
CA PHE A 525 -8.51 20.19 -16.84
C PHE A 525 -7.89 20.87 -15.63
N LEU A 526 -7.91 20.18 -14.51
CA LEU A 526 -7.10 20.52 -13.35
C LEU A 526 -5.63 20.24 -13.69
N THR A 527 -4.79 21.24 -13.49
CA THR A 527 -3.40 21.24 -13.95
C THR A 527 -2.46 21.58 -12.81
N SER A 528 -1.47 20.74 -12.57
CA SER A 528 -0.43 20.98 -11.57
C SER A 528 0.80 21.57 -12.27
N VAL A 529 1.21 22.78 -11.90
CA VAL A 529 2.25 23.53 -12.63
C VAL A 529 3.40 23.85 -11.71
N SER A 530 4.61 23.63 -12.20
CA SER A 530 5.85 24.02 -11.52
C SER A 530 6.64 25.06 -12.30
N VAL A 531 7.62 25.69 -11.63
CA VAL A 531 8.64 26.54 -12.26
C VAL A 531 10.01 26.18 -11.68
N ILE A 532 11.06 26.34 -12.48
CA ILE A 532 12.44 26.32 -12.02
C ILE A 532 12.77 27.73 -11.52
N GLU A 533 13.07 27.90 -10.22
CA GLU A 533 13.40 29.24 -9.69
C GLU A 533 14.60 29.84 -10.42
N GLY A 534 15.59 29.02 -10.80
CA GLY A 534 16.76 29.43 -11.57
C GLY A 534 16.45 30.02 -12.95
N GLU A 535 15.31 29.69 -13.57
CA GLU A 535 14.92 30.31 -14.84
C GLU A 535 14.18 31.63 -14.64
N VAL A 536 13.30 31.71 -13.63
CA VAL A 536 12.34 32.82 -13.47
C VAL A 536 12.79 33.88 -12.47
N GLY A 537 13.62 33.50 -11.50
CA GLY A 537 13.94 34.29 -10.33
C GLY A 537 15.14 35.24 -10.50
N PRO A 538 15.22 36.30 -9.69
CA PRO A 538 16.28 37.30 -9.77
C PRO A 538 17.64 36.80 -9.27
N LYS A 539 17.68 35.60 -8.67
CA LYS A 539 18.91 34.91 -8.24
C LYS A 539 19.29 33.76 -9.19
N GLY A 540 18.57 33.61 -10.30
CA GLY A 540 18.76 32.54 -11.26
C GLY A 540 19.77 32.86 -12.36
N MET A 541 19.71 32.08 -13.44
CA MET A 541 20.56 32.21 -14.62
C MET A 541 20.29 33.49 -15.43
N TYR A 542 19.04 33.99 -15.41
CA TYR A 542 18.60 35.15 -16.20
C TYR A 542 17.99 36.27 -15.33
N PRO A 543 18.75 36.88 -14.41
CA PRO A 543 18.20 37.84 -13.44
C PRO A 543 17.55 39.06 -14.09
N HIS A 544 18.03 39.48 -15.27
CA HIS A 544 17.49 40.60 -16.03
C HIS A 544 16.12 40.33 -16.66
N LEU A 545 15.74 39.06 -16.86
CA LEU A 545 14.43 38.67 -17.40
C LEU A 545 13.38 38.46 -16.30
N SER A 546 13.79 38.38 -15.04
CA SER A 546 12.89 38.07 -13.92
C SER A 546 11.72 39.05 -13.79
N ALA A 547 11.94 40.33 -14.09
CA ALA A 547 10.90 41.36 -14.09
C ALA A 547 9.75 41.07 -15.10
N GLU A 548 10.03 40.34 -16.18
CA GLU A 548 9.04 39.91 -17.17
C GLU A 548 8.47 38.52 -16.86
N LEU A 549 9.29 37.59 -16.34
CA LEU A 549 8.92 36.19 -16.11
C LEU A 549 8.10 35.97 -14.85
N GLU A 550 8.44 36.61 -13.71
CA GLU A 550 7.66 36.45 -12.47
C GLU A 550 6.17 36.86 -12.63
N PRO A 551 5.82 37.97 -13.32
CA PRO A 551 4.43 38.28 -13.62
C PRO A 551 3.70 37.18 -14.39
N ILE A 552 4.36 36.51 -15.34
CA ILE A 552 3.75 35.42 -16.11
C ILE A 552 3.49 34.22 -15.19
N ALA A 553 4.46 33.84 -14.35
CA ALA A 553 4.29 32.76 -13.39
C ALA A 553 3.14 33.06 -12.40
N ARG A 554 3.05 34.31 -11.90
CA ARG A 554 1.94 34.76 -11.05
C ARG A 554 0.59 34.64 -11.75
N LYS A 555 0.49 35.00 -13.04
CA LYS A 555 -0.76 34.83 -13.81
C LYS A 555 -1.16 33.36 -13.92
N ILE A 556 -0.21 32.47 -14.22
CA ILE A 556 -0.48 31.02 -14.30
C ILE A 556 -0.95 30.50 -12.94
N PHE A 557 -0.23 30.81 -11.86
CA PHE A 557 -0.59 30.37 -10.52
C PHE A 557 -1.86 31.02 -9.98
N ALA A 558 -2.36 32.11 -10.57
CA ALA A 558 -3.64 32.71 -10.21
C ALA A 558 -4.85 31.96 -10.79
N GLU A 559 -4.70 31.14 -11.83
CA GLU A 559 -5.81 30.40 -12.46
C GLU A 559 -6.41 29.36 -11.50
N ASP A 560 -7.74 29.37 -11.31
CA ASP A 560 -8.43 28.52 -10.31
C ASP A 560 -8.16 27.02 -10.49
N LYS A 561 -8.03 26.56 -11.74
CA LYS A 561 -7.74 25.16 -12.08
C LYS A 561 -6.27 24.76 -11.97
N VAL A 562 -5.38 25.71 -11.70
CA VAL A 562 -3.95 25.44 -11.52
C VAL A 562 -3.65 25.17 -10.06
N GLU A 563 -2.87 24.14 -9.74
CA GLU A 563 -2.19 24.01 -8.45
C GLU A 563 -0.67 24.18 -8.60
N VAL A 564 0.00 24.54 -7.51
CA VAL A 564 1.40 24.98 -7.56
C VAL A 564 2.34 23.89 -7.07
N ALA A 565 3.40 23.66 -7.84
CA ALA A 565 4.54 22.82 -7.50
C ALA A 565 5.87 23.58 -7.68
N THR A 566 6.96 23.04 -7.13
CA THR A 566 8.32 23.49 -7.43
C THR A 566 8.99 22.51 -8.38
N HIS A 567 9.76 23.03 -9.35
CA HIS A 567 10.70 22.25 -10.15
C HIS A 567 12.13 22.58 -9.75
N THR A 568 12.32 22.81 -8.44
CA THR A 568 13.59 23.09 -7.77
C THR A 568 14.21 24.46 -8.10
N PHE A 569 15.44 24.67 -7.65
CA PHE A 569 16.18 25.91 -7.86
C PHE A 569 17.04 25.83 -9.11
N SER A 570 17.97 24.89 -9.17
CA SER A 570 18.96 24.80 -10.23
C SER A 570 18.65 23.74 -11.28
N HIS A 571 17.51 23.04 -11.18
CA HIS A 571 17.20 21.89 -12.01
C HIS A 571 18.35 20.88 -11.99
N PRO A 572 18.57 20.16 -10.87
CA PRO A 572 19.49 19.04 -10.87
C PRO A 572 19.16 18.08 -12.03
N PHE A 573 20.12 17.89 -12.94
CA PHE A 573 20.02 16.92 -14.02
C PHE A 573 20.23 15.50 -13.47
N PHE A 574 21.01 15.38 -12.38
CA PHE A 574 21.29 14.14 -11.68
C PHE A 574 21.12 14.35 -10.17
N TRP A 575 20.18 13.64 -9.56
CA TRP A 575 19.96 13.71 -8.10
C TRP A 575 20.95 12.86 -7.30
N ARG A 576 21.71 12.01 -7.97
CA ARG A 576 22.79 11.18 -7.39
C ARG A 576 24.10 11.48 -8.12
N PRO A 577 24.66 12.70 -7.98
CA PRO A 577 25.79 13.15 -8.78
C PRO A 577 27.02 12.24 -8.64
N ASP A 578 27.30 11.73 -7.45
CA ASP A 578 28.43 10.83 -7.21
C ASP A 578 28.29 9.48 -7.94
N ASP A 579 27.06 9.01 -8.14
CA ASP A 579 26.80 7.77 -8.86
C ASP A 579 26.86 7.99 -10.38
N ALA A 580 26.31 9.12 -10.85
CA ALA A 580 26.36 9.51 -12.25
C ALA A 580 27.81 9.70 -12.73
N LEU A 581 28.65 10.37 -11.93
CA LEU A 581 30.07 10.60 -12.24
C LEU A 581 30.92 9.33 -12.30
N LYS A 582 30.46 8.23 -11.69
CA LYS A 582 31.12 6.91 -11.77
C LYS A 582 30.73 6.12 -13.01
N GLY A 583 29.73 6.57 -13.77
CA GLY A 583 29.28 5.92 -14.99
C GLY A 583 30.37 5.90 -16.06
N GLU A 584 30.60 4.73 -16.68
CA GLU A 584 31.54 4.61 -17.80
C GLU A 584 31.09 5.51 -18.96
N GLY A 585 32.00 6.36 -19.45
CA GLY A 585 31.71 7.26 -20.58
C GLY A 585 30.79 8.44 -20.26
N PHE A 586 30.57 8.75 -18.97
CA PHE A 586 29.76 9.88 -18.56
C PHE A 586 30.43 11.23 -18.90
N ASP A 587 29.88 11.93 -19.89
CA ASP A 587 30.19 13.32 -20.22
C ASP A 587 28.89 14.14 -20.19
N PRO A 588 28.58 14.86 -19.10
CA PRO A 588 27.33 15.59 -18.99
C PRO A 588 27.41 16.88 -19.81
N GLU A 589 26.82 16.87 -21.02
CA GLU A 589 26.77 18.01 -21.96
C GLU A 589 26.38 19.34 -21.28
N TYR A 590 25.44 19.29 -20.33
CA TYR A 590 24.91 20.45 -19.61
C TYR A 590 25.45 20.60 -18.17
N GLY A 591 26.36 19.72 -17.74
CA GLY A 591 26.81 19.62 -16.34
C GLY A 591 25.82 18.85 -15.46
N LEU A 592 25.99 18.96 -14.12
CA LEU A 592 25.13 18.28 -13.14
C LEU A 592 23.84 19.05 -12.81
N MET A 593 23.84 20.35 -13.08
CA MET A 593 22.73 21.29 -12.82
C MET A 593 22.88 22.53 -13.71
N MET A 594 21.87 23.39 -13.74
CA MET A 594 21.92 24.68 -14.43
C MET A 594 23.08 25.58 -13.91
N LYS A 595 23.75 26.28 -14.83
CA LYS A 595 24.88 27.18 -14.52
C LYS A 595 24.41 28.50 -13.90
N ILE A 596 24.05 28.47 -12.62
CA ILE A 596 23.60 29.65 -11.87
C ILE A 596 24.81 30.38 -11.23
N PRO A 597 24.96 31.71 -11.43
CA PRO A 597 26.06 32.47 -10.83
C PRO A 597 26.12 32.32 -9.30
N GLY A 598 27.27 31.88 -8.79
CA GLY A 598 27.51 31.72 -7.35
C GLY A 598 27.00 30.40 -6.73
N TYR A 599 26.36 29.53 -7.51
CA TYR A 599 25.91 28.20 -7.07
C TYR A 599 26.76 27.12 -7.75
N LYS A 600 27.66 26.48 -6.98
CA LYS A 600 28.69 25.57 -7.53
C LYS A 600 28.43 24.09 -7.27
N GLU A 601 27.64 23.78 -6.26
CA GLU A 601 27.35 22.41 -5.82
C GLU A 601 25.85 22.30 -5.52
N ILE A 602 25.29 21.10 -5.70
CA ILE A 602 23.88 20.83 -5.44
C ILE A 602 23.67 20.75 -3.92
N ASP A 603 22.90 21.69 -3.40
CA ASP A 603 22.38 21.73 -2.04
C ASP A 603 20.90 21.36 -2.07
N PHE A 604 20.57 20.12 -1.69
CA PHE A 604 19.21 19.61 -1.71
C PHE A 604 18.21 20.41 -0.86
N LYS A 605 18.66 21.08 0.22
CA LYS A 605 17.79 21.99 1.01
C LYS A 605 17.51 23.27 0.25
N ARG A 606 18.48 23.79 -0.47
CA ARG A 606 18.27 24.94 -1.35
C ARG A 606 17.33 24.59 -2.51
N GLU A 607 17.49 23.41 -3.08
CA GLU A 607 16.68 22.91 -4.20
C GLU A 607 15.21 22.74 -3.79
N ILE A 608 14.94 22.10 -2.66
CA ILE A 608 13.57 21.79 -2.22
C ILE A 608 12.97 22.93 -1.39
N ASN A 609 13.54 23.21 -0.22
CA ASN A 609 12.96 24.17 0.72
C ASN A 609 13.10 25.60 0.21
N GLY A 610 14.29 25.97 -0.28
CA GLY A 610 14.56 27.31 -0.77
C GLY A 610 13.68 27.70 -1.96
N SER A 611 13.57 26.82 -2.97
CA SER A 611 12.71 27.07 -4.14
C SER A 611 11.23 27.14 -3.76
N THR A 612 10.78 26.24 -2.89
CA THR A 612 9.42 26.28 -2.32
C THR A 612 9.13 27.62 -1.64
N ASP A 613 10.05 28.10 -0.80
CA ASP A 613 9.89 29.35 -0.07
C ASP A 613 9.90 30.57 -1.02
N TYR A 614 10.76 30.56 -2.05
CA TYR A 614 10.77 31.58 -3.10
C TYR A 614 9.41 31.68 -3.81
N ILE A 615 8.87 30.55 -4.28
CA ILE A 615 7.58 30.52 -4.98
C ILE A 615 6.46 31.02 -4.07
N ASN A 616 6.40 30.52 -2.83
CA ASN A 616 5.38 30.91 -1.85
C ASN A 616 5.42 32.41 -1.51
N GLN A 617 6.61 33.01 -1.45
CA GLN A 617 6.77 34.42 -1.06
C GLN A 617 6.56 35.39 -2.22
N ARG A 618 6.87 34.99 -3.46
CA ARG A 618 6.96 35.93 -4.60
C ARG A 618 5.99 35.65 -5.74
N LEU A 619 5.58 34.39 -5.91
CA LEU A 619 4.80 33.96 -7.06
C LEU A 619 3.38 33.52 -6.70
N THR A 620 3.09 33.25 -5.43
CA THR A 620 1.76 32.81 -4.99
C THR A 620 1.26 33.59 -3.78
N THR A 621 0.10 33.16 -3.27
CA THR A 621 -0.53 33.69 -2.06
C THR A 621 -0.58 32.61 -0.98
N PRO A 622 -0.72 32.95 0.32
CA PRO A 622 -0.85 31.97 1.40
C PRO A 622 -2.00 30.95 1.20
N GLN A 623 -3.05 31.32 0.46
CA GLN A 623 -4.19 30.46 0.14
C GLN A 623 -3.87 29.39 -0.92
N LYS A 624 -2.75 29.55 -1.63
CA LYS A 624 -2.35 28.70 -2.76
C LYS A 624 -0.85 28.37 -2.69
N PRO A 625 -0.41 27.70 -1.61
CA PRO A 625 0.99 27.37 -1.43
C PRO A 625 1.43 26.29 -2.42
N VAL A 626 2.74 26.17 -2.60
CA VAL A 626 3.37 25.00 -3.22
C VAL A 626 2.97 23.75 -2.44
N LYS A 627 2.48 22.74 -3.14
CA LYS A 627 2.07 21.45 -2.55
C LYS A 627 3.04 20.30 -2.86
N MET A 628 3.84 20.46 -3.90
CA MET A 628 4.60 19.35 -4.47
C MET A 628 5.98 19.74 -4.96
N VAL A 629 6.88 18.76 -4.99
CA VAL A 629 8.10 18.76 -5.80
C VAL A 629 7.88 17.90 -7.04
N PHE A 630 8.17 18.46 -8.21
CA PHE A 630 8.34 17.70 -9.44
C PHE A 630 9.83 17.45 -9.61
N TRP A 631 10.28 16.20 -9.56
CA TRP A 631 11.70 15.88 -9.64
C TRP A 631 12.23 16.20 -11.04
N SER A 632 13.30 16.99 -11.11
CA SER A 632 13.98 17.39 -12.35
C SER A 632 14.96 16.32 -12.86
N GLY A 633 15.40 16.46 -14.11
CA GLY A 633 16.49 15.66 -14.66
C GLY A 633 16.16 14.17 -14.74
N ASP A 634 17.06 13.33 -14.22
CA ASP A 634 16.89 11.89 -14.12
C ASP A 634 15.72 11.47 -13.21
N ALA A 635 15.27 12.36 -12.34
CA ALA A 635 14.24 12.13 -11.33
C ALA A 635 14.51 10.90 -10.45
N ILE A 636 15.76 10.68 -10.04
CA ILE A 636 16.16 9.57 -9.15
C ILE A 636 16.70 10.12 -7.81
N PRO A 637 15.88 10.81 -7.00
CA PRO A 637 16.28 11.27 -5.68
C PRO A 637 16.63 10.09 -4.76
N ASP A 638 17.60 10.32 -3.88
CA ASP A 638 17.91 9.37 -2.81
C ASP A 638 16.90 9.45 -1.66
N ALA A 639 16.99 8.51 -0.71
CA ALA A 639 16.07 8.44 0.42
C ALA A 639 16.11 9.71 1.29
N ALA A 640 17.29 10.29 1.54
CA ALA A 640 17.42 11.49 2.34
C ALA A 640 16.74 12.70 1.68
N THR A 641 16.83 12.81 0.36
CA THR A 641 16.21 13.88 -0.44
C THR A 641 14.69 13.73 -0.51
N ILE A 642 14.17 12.50 -0.68
CA ILE A 642 12.73 12.23 -0.59
C ILE A 642 12.20 12.63 0.79
N LYS A 643 12.91 12.25 1.86
CA LYS A 643 12.54 12.62 3.24
C LYS A 643 12.48 14.14 3.42
N LEU A 644 13.40 14.88 2.82
CA LEU A 644 13.41 16.34 2.89
C LEU A 644 12.14 16.98 2.32
N ALA A 645 11.59 16.43 1.23
CA ALA A 645 10.30 16.89 0.69
C ALA A 645 9.15 16.62 1.66
N TYR A 646 9.08 15.41 2.23
CA TYR A 646 8.05 15.06 3.23
C TYR A 646 8.15 15.91 4.50
N ASP A 647 9.36 16.16 5.00
CA ASP A 647 9.60 17.01 6.18
C ASP A 647 9.17 18.47 5.94
N LYS A 648 9.15 18.93 4.68
CA LYS A 648 8.62 20.24 4.27
C LYS A 648 7.09 20.23 4.03
N GLY A 649 6.43 19.08 4.18
CA GLY A 649 5.01 18.91 3.92
C GLY A 649 4.65 18.83 2.42
N LEU A 650 5.64 18.51 1.57
CA LEU A 650 5.45 18.39 0.13
C LEU A 650 5.26 16.92 -0.25
N THR A 651 4.30 16.65 -1.12
CA THR A 651 4.29 15.38 -1.87
C THR A 651 5.23 15.49 -3.09
N ASN A 652 5.47 14.38 -3.78
CA ASN A 652 6.46 14.35 -4.86
C ASN A 652 5.99 13.48 -6.05
N VAL A 653 6.41 13.84 -7.26
CA VAL A 653 6.16 13.07 -8.49
C VAL A 653 7.30 13.25 -9.50
N ASN A 654 7.31 12.42 -10.54
CA ASN A 654 8.29 12.25 -11.62
C ASN A 654 9.24 11.07 -11.39
N GLY A 655 9.86 10.64 -12.50
CA GLY A 655 10.51 9.35 -12.63
C GLY A 655 9.59 8.32 -13.28
N GLY A 656 10.12 7.12 -13.49
CA GLY A 656 9.48 6.09 -14.31
C GLY A 656 9.51 6.43 -15.80
N ASN A 657 9.26 5.44 -16.66
CA ASN A 657 9.39 5.62 -18.10
C ASN A 657 8.26 4.92 -18.88
N THR A 658 7.02 5.06 -18.40
CA THR A 658 5.88 4.42 -19.07
C THR A 658 5.57 5.08 -20.41
N ALA A 659 5.95 4.42 -21.51
CA ALA A 659 5.65 4.82 -22.89
C ALA A 659 5.42 3.59 -23.78
N LEU A 660 4.21 3.44 -24.30
CA LEU A 660 3.85 2.34 -25.20
C LEU A 660 3.32 2.93 -26.50
N THR A 661 3.97 2.62 -27.61
CA THR A 661 3.52 3.03 -28.95
C THR A 661 3.20 1.81 -29.79
N ASN A 662 2.52 1.99 -30.91
CA ASN A 662 2.28 0.89 -31.85
C ASN A 662 3.59 0.30 -32.41
N ALA A 663 4.67 1.09 -32.44
CA ALA A 663 6.00 0.61 -32.80
C ALA A 663 6.64 -0.23 -31.67
N PHE A 664 6.41 0.17 -30.42
CA PHE A 664 6.95 -0.48 -29.23
C PHE A 664 5.83 -0.76 -28.19
N PRO A 665 4.92 -1.73 -28.46
CA PRO A 665 3.70 -1.91 -27.67
C PRO A 665 3.89 -2.81 -26.43
N SER A 666 5.13 -3.20 -26.13
CA SER A 666 5.46 -4.16 -25.06
C SER A 666 5.14 -3.63 -23.67
N LEU A 667 4.55 -4.46 -22.82
CA LEU A 667 4.35 -4.17 -21.40
C LEU A 667 5.65 -4.12 -20.60
N THR A 668 6.80 -4.50 -21.17
CA THR A 668 8.10 -4.20 -20.53
C THR A 668 8.36 -2.70 -20.39
N ASN A 669 7.62 -1.86 -21.13
CA ASN A 669 7.65 -0.41 -21.01
C ASN A 669 6.58 0.13 -20.04
N LEU A 670 5.95 -0.72 -19.23
CA LEU A 670 5.01 -0.33 -18.17
C LEU A 670 5.74 -0.29 -16.82
N TYR A 671 6.33 0.86 -16.49
CA TYR A 671 7.04 1.06 -15.22
C TYR A 671 6.05 1.11 -14.04
N PRO A 672 6.45 0.72 -12.81
CA PRO A 672 5.59 0.84 -11.64
C PRO A 672 5.16 2.29 -11.38
N LEU A 673 4.07 2.46 -10.64
CA LEU A 673 3.62 3.75 -10.14
C LEU A 673 4.39 4.16 -8.89
N ILE A 674 4.94 3.20 -8.14
CA ILE A 674 5.40 3.40 -6.76
C ILE A 674 6.81 2.84 -6.57
N LYS A 675 7.72 3.68 -6.10
CA LYS A 675 9.06 3.29 -5.65
C LYS A 675 9.22 3.59 -4.15
N PRO A 676 9.13 2.58 -3.27
CA PRO A 676 9.35 2.79 -1.85
C PRO A 676 10.85 3.06 -1.54
N SER A 677 11.10 3.82 -0.47
CA SER A 677 12.44 4.05 0.08
C SER A 677 12.36 4.27 1.59
N ALA A 678 13.51 4.21 2.28
CA ALA A 678 13.57 4.51 3.72
C ALA A 678 13.17 5.97 4.05
N GLY A 679 13.23 6.89 3.08
CA GLY A 679 12.82 8.28 3.25
C GLY A 679 11.36 8.58 2.94
N GLY A 680 10.59 7.56 2.54
CA GLY A 680 9.22 7.70 2.05
C GLY A 680 9.07 7.18 0.61
N ILE A 681 7.88 7.36 0.06
CA ILE A 681 7.54 6.86 -1.27
C ILE A 681 7.89 7.91 -2.34
N GLN A 682 8.56 7.48 -3.40
CA GLN A 682 8.60 8.22 -4.64
C GLN A 682 7.45 7.76 -5.55
N TYR A 683 6.65 8.71 -6.04
CA TYR A 683 5.57 8.43 -6.98
C TYR A 683 6.06 8.72 -8.40
N TYR A 684 5.99 7.72 -9.28
CA TYR A 684 6.37 7.90 -10.68
C TYR A 684 5.24 8.54 -11.48
N ALA A 685 5.62 9.28 -12.53
CA ALA A 685 4.66 9.77 -13.51
C ALA A 685 4.01 8.55 -14.18
N PRO A 686 2.66 8.42 -14.16
CA PRO A 686 2.00 7.23 -14.70
C PRO A 686 2.22 7.01 -16.20
N VAL A 687 2.46 8.10 -16.93
CA VAL A 687 2.87 8.15 -18.34
C VAL A 687 3.96 9.23 -18.45
N ILE A 688 5.07 8.90 -19.11
CA ILE A 688 6.22 9.81 -19.24
C ILE A 688 5.91 10.98 -20.18
N ASN A 689 6.68 12.07 -20.04
CA ASN A 689 6.49 13.31 -20.77
C ASN A 689 6.91 13.26 -22.25
N GLU A 690 6.81 14.39 -22.94
CA GLU A 690 7.07 14.55 -24.35
C GLU A 690 8.52 14.28 -24.77
N ASN A 691 9.49 14.34 -23.85
CA ASN A 691 10.91 14.18 -24.18
C ASN A 691 11.19 12.82 -24.84
N VAL A 692 10.56 11.74 -24.37
CA VAL A 692 10.71 10.37 -24.90
C VAL A 692 10.10 10.25 -26.28
N TYR A 693 9.02 10.98 -26.55
CA TYR A 693 8.31 10.94 -27.83
C TYR A 693 8.92 11.85 -28.90
N THR A 694 9.81 12.77 -28.50
CA THR A 694 10.38 13.82 -29.38
C THR A 694 11.89 13.78 -29.48
N ASN A 695 12.51 12.66 -29.07
CA ASN A 695 13.96 12.46 -29.05
C ASN A 695 14.68 13.59 -28.27
N LEU A 696 14.33 13.76 -27.00
CA LEU A 696 14.86 14.84 -26.15
C LEU A 696 14.67 16.23 -26.78
N TRP A 697 13.49 16.47 -27.35
CA TRP A 697 13.17 17.71 -28.05
C TRP A 697 14.05 18.02 -29.28
N HIS A 698 14.73 17.02 -29.86
CA HIS A 698 15.45 17.17 -31.15
C HIS A 698 14.55 16.95 -32.36
N GLY A 699 13.31 16.53 -32.11
CA GLY A 699 12.27 16.33 -33.10
C GLY A 699 12.10 14.85 -33.50
N PRO A 700 11.02 14.54 -34.22
CA PRO A 700 10.01 15.48 -34.72
C PRO A 700 9.17 16.10 -33.59
N TYR A 701 8.98 17.43 -33.62
CA TYR A 701 8.26 18.18 -32.57
C TYR A 701 6.76 17.86 -32.48
N TYR A 702 6.22 17.09 -33.43
CA TYR A 702 4.86 16.54 -33.36
C TYR A 702 4.81 15.15 -32.71
N GLY A 703 5.95 14.56 -32.34
CA GLY A 703 6.07 13.18 -31.89
C GLY A 703 5.22 12.86 -30.65
N PHE A 704 4.98 13.85 -29.78
CA PHE A 704 4.15 13.67 -28.59
C PHE A 704 2.69 13.28 -28.87
N ARG A 705 2.23 13.40 -30.13
CA ARG A 705 0.96 12.83 -30.59
C ARG A 705 0.80 11.36 -30.22
N ASP A 706 1.91 10.62 -30.17
CA ASP A 706 1.91 9.19 -29.92
C ASP A 706 1.59 8.84 -28.45
N VAL A 707 1.50 9.82 -27.53
CA VAL A 707 0.94 9.61 -26.19
C VAL A 707 -0.51 9.09 -26.23
N MET A 708 -1.28 9.44 -27.27
CA MET A 708 -2.63 8.89 -27.49
C MET A 708 -2.59 7.37 -27.75
N GLN A 709 -1.50 6.86 -28.33
CA GLN A 709 -1.29 5.42 -28.48
C GLN A 709 -1.01 4.79 -27.10
N THR A 710 -0.20 5.42 -26.26
CA THR A 710 0.02 5.00 -24.87
C THR A 710 -1.30 4.92 -24.11
N PHE A 711 -2.16 5.94 -24.23
CA PHE A 711 -3.49 5.94 -23.59
C PHE A 711 -4.38 4.79 -24.06
N ALA A 712 -4.32 4.42 -25.34
CA ALA A 712 -5.09 3.31 -25.89
C ALA A 712 -4.56 1.94 -25.46
N LEU A 713 -3.24 1.73 -25.57
CA LEU A 713 -2.56 0.46 -25.24
C LEU A 713 -2.58 0.16 -23.74
N THR A 714 -2.67 1.19 -22.90
CA THR A 714 -2.83 1.04 -21.45
C THR A 714 -4.28 1.07 -20.98
N ASP A 715 -5.27 1.17 -21.88
CA ASP A 715 -6.71 1.02 -21.56
C ASP A 715 -7.26 -0.35 -21.96
N LYS A 716 -6.71 -1.00 -23.00
CA LYS A 716 -7.24 -2.26 -23.55
C LYS A 716 -6.14 -3.29 -23.81
N PRO A 717 -6.40 -4.58 -23.53
CA PRO A 717 -7.63 -5.15 -22.96
C PRO A 717 -7.74 -4.93 -21.44
N ARG A 718 -6.69 -4.40 -20.81
CA ARG A 718 -6.59 -4.13 -19.37
C ARG A 718 -6.37 -2.64 -19.18
N ARG A 719 -7.11 -2.01 -18.27
CA ARG A 719 -6.83 -0.63 -17.87
C ARG A 719 -5.68 -0.61 -16.87
N LEU A 720 -4.50 -0.28 -17.36
CA LEU A 720 -3.25 -0.21 -16.62
C LEU A 720 -2.94 1.24 -16.19
N ARG A 721 -3.37 2.24 -16.96
CA ARG A 721 -3.13 3.67 -16.67
C ARG A 721 -4.37 4.54 -16.93
N GLY A 722 -4.47 5.66 -16.21
CA GLY A 722 -5.40 6.75 -16.54
C GLY A 722 -4.92 7.57 -17.75
N LEU A 723 -5.53 8.74 -17.94
CA LEU A 723 -5.13 9.74 -18.94
C LEU A 723 -4.20 10.76 -18.29
N HIS A 724 -2.92 10.43 -18.21
CA HIS A 724 -1.92 11.27 -17.55
C HIS A 724 -1.12 12.05 -18.59
N LEU A 725 -1.35 13.35 -18.66
CA LEU A 725 -0.63 14.26 -19.54
C LEU A 725 0.48 14.96 -18.75
N TYR A 726 1.71 14.68 -19.14
CA TYR A 726 2.92 15.23 -18.54
C TYR A 726 3.72 15.91 -19.63
N TYR A 727 4.07 17.20 -19.47
CA TYR A 727 4.91 17.90 -20.44
C TYR A 727 5.64 19.10 -19.81
N HIS A 728 6.45 19.81 -20.59
CA HIS A 728 7.22 20.97 -20.17
C HIS A 728 6.80 22.25 -20.90
N PHE A 729 7.20 23.43 -20.41
CA PHE A 729 6.85 24.69 -21.06
C PHE A 729 7.36 24.82 -22.49
N TYR A 730 8.52 24.22 -22.81
CA TYR A 730 9.03 24.24 -24.18
C TYR A 730 8.07 23.59 -25.20
N SER A 731 7.11 22.75 -24.78
CA SER A 731 6.04 22.25 -25.65
C SER A 731 5.22 23.36 -26.31
N GLY A 732 5.18 24.55 -25.72
CA GLY A 732 4.55 25.75 -26.29
C GLY A 732 5.41 26.50 -27.31
N THR A 733 6.61 26.02 -27.67
CA THR A 733 7.54 26.81 -28.51
C THR A 733 7.42 26.55 -30.00
N LYS A 734 7.12 25.31 -30.41
CA LYS A 734 7.09 24.90 -31.83
C LYS A 734 5.66 24.75 -32.32
N GLN A 735 5.33 25.32 -33.48
CA GLN A 735 3.97 25.25 -34.04
C GLN A 735 3.43 23.82 -34.18
N ALA A 736 4.29 22.88 -34.56
CA ALA A 736 3.93 21.47 -34.68
C ALA A 736 3.49 20.87 -33.33
N SER A 737 4.19 21.21 -32.25
CA SER A 737 3.85 20.78 -30.88
C SER A 737 2.55 21.43 -30.40
N ILE A 738 2.41 22.75 -30.57
CA ILE A 738 1.21 23.50 -30.18
C ILE A 738 -0.05 22.89 -30.80
N LYS A 739 0.01 22.53 -32.09
CA LYS A 739 -1.12 21.87 -32.78
C LYS A 739 -1.44 20.49 -32.19
N VAL A 740 -0.41 19.68 -31.94
CA VAL A 740 -0.55 18.32 -31.38
C VAL A 740 -1.09 18.36 -29.95
N MET A 741 -0.67 19.32 -29.13
CA MET A 741 -1.21 19.49 -27.78
C MET A 741 -2.72 19.73 -27.82
N GLY A 742 -3.21 20.57 -28.73
CA GLY A 742 -4.65 20.75 -28.95
C GLY A 742 -5.38 19.49 -29.44
N GLU A 743 -4.70 18.58 -30.14
CA GLU A 743 -5.26 17.25 -30.49
C GLU A 743 -5.34 16.33 -29.25
N ILE A 744 -4.28 16.29 -28.45
CA ILE A 744 -4.21 15.47 -27.22
C ILE A 744 -5.30 15.90 -26.23
N TYR A 745 -5.42 17.19 -25.92
CA TYR A 745 -6.45 17.71 -25.01
C TYR A 745 -7.87 17.39 -25.49
N ARG A 746 -8.15 17.55 -26.79
CA ARG A 746 -9.46 17.19 -27.36
C ARG A 746 -9.73 15.70 -27.26
N SER A 747 -8.73 14.86 -27.51
CA SER A 747 -8.85 13.40 -27.37
C SER A 747 -9.15 13.01 -25.93
N MET A 748 -8.42 13.55 -24.96
CA MET A 748 -8.66 13.29 -23.54
C MET A 748 -10.07 13.74 -23.12
N HIS A 749 -10.51 14.93 -23.54
CA HIS A 749 -11.84 15.43 -23.20
C HIS A 749 -12.96 14.54 -23.77
N ALA A 750 -12.78 13.98 -24.97
CA ALA A 750 -13.75 13.09 -25.60
C ALA A 750 -13.99 11.78 -24.82
N GLU A 751 -13.04 11.35 -23.98
CA GLU A 751 -13.22 10.19 -23.08
C GLU A 751 -14.08 10.51 -21.84
N HIS A 752 -14.47 11.79 -21.64
CA HIS A 752 -15.24 12.26 -20.49
C HIS A 752 -14.62 11.85 -19.13
N PRO A 753 -13.33 12.13 -18.88
CA PRO A 753 -12.64 11.65 -17.69
C PRO A 753 -13.13 12.31 -16.40
N MET A 754 -12.61 11.81 -15.27
CA MET A 754 -12.56 12.55 -14.01
C MET A 754 -11.20 13.25 -13.93
N SER A 755 -11.19 14.59 -14.03
CA SER A 755 -9.95 15.36 -13.91
C SER A 755 -9.63 15.61 -12.44
N LEU A 756 -8.39 15.28 -12.05
CA LEU A 756 -7.83 15.49 -10.72
C LEU A 756 -6.53 16.30 -10.83
N TRP A 757 -6.27 17.12 -9.83
CA TRP A 757 -4.92 17.61 -9.57
C TRP A 757 -3.98 16.46 -9.22
N MET A 758 -2.69 16.60 -9.53
CA MET A 758 -1.72 15.56 -9.18
C MET A 758 -1.62 15.36 -7.66
N SER A 759 -1.76 16.43 -6.86
CA SER A 759 -1.77 16.31 -5.40
C SER A 759 -3.02 15.57 -4.86
N ASP A 760 -4.12 15.55 -5.61
CA ASP A 760 -5.29 14.73 -5.29
C ASP A 760 -5.09 13.27 -5.76
N TYR A 761 -4.36 13.06 -6.85
CA TYR A 761 -4.10 11.73 -7.40
C TYR A 761 -3.12 10.92 -6.54
N ILE A 762 -2.08 11.55 -6.00
CA ILE A 762 -1.03 10.85 -5.22
C ILE A 762 -1.59 10.08 -4.01
N PRO A 763 -2.48 10.64 -3.17
CA PRO A 763 -3.13 9.88 -2.09
C PRO A 763 -3.91 8.63 -2.57
N ARG A 764 -4.35 8.57 -3.84
CA ARG A 764 -4.94 7.35 -4.41
C ARG A 764 -3.87 6.32 -4.75
N MET A 765 -2.72 6.74 -5.28
CA MET A 765 -1.55 5.87 -5.43
C MET A 765 -1.05 5.36 -4.07
N HIS A 766 -1.04 6.22 -3.06
CA HIS A 766 -0.72 5.83 -1.70
C HIS A 766 -1.70 4.77 -1.17
N GLY A 767 -3.00 4.96 -1.39
CA GLY A 767 -4.03 3.96 -1.12
C GLY A 767 -3.77 2.64 -1.86
N LEU A 768 -3.37 2.66 -3.14
CA LEU A 768 -2.98 1.44 -3.87
C LEU A 768 -1.82 0.70 -3.20
N TYR A 769 -0.91 1.39 -2.51
CA TYR A 769 0.17 0.77 -1.76
C TYR A 769 -0.29 0.26 -0.37
N GLN A 770 -0.97 1.11 0.41
CA GLN A 770 -1.27 0.83 1.81
C GLN A 770 -2.54 0.02 2.06
N THR A 771 -3.47 -0.06 1.10
CA THR A 771 -4.75 -0.74 1.33
C THR A 771 -4.54 -2.17 1.83
N SER A 772 -5.19 -2.48 2.94
CA SER A 772 -5.32 -3.82 3.47
C SER A 772 -6.78 -4.27 3.40
N MET A 773 -6.97 -5.57 3.23
CA MET A 773 -8.27 -6.19 3.02
C MET A 773 -8.41 -7.40 3.93
N ALA A 774 -9.57 -7.53 4.57
CA ALA A 774 -9.91 -8.70 5.38
C ALA A 774 -11.24 -9.30 4.95
N GLN A 775 -11.34 -10.62 5.03
CA GLN A 775 -12.60 -11.33 4.83
C GLN A 775 -13.29 -11.52 6.18
N LEU A 776 -14.56 -11.14 6.26
CA LEU A 776 -15.42 -11.37 7.41
C LEU A 776 -15.97 -12.80 7.38
N SER A 777 -16.50 -13.28 8.52
CA SER A 777 -17.08 -14.62 8.65
C SER A 777 -18.25 -14.90 7.69
N ASP A 778 -18.95 -13.86 7.21
CA ASP A 778 -20.04 -13.96 6.24
C ASP A 778 -19.58 -13.89 4.76
N GLY A 779 -18.26 -13.84 4.54
CA GLY A 779 -17.61 -13.77 3.22
C GLY A 779 -17.48 -12.35 2.65
N SER A 780 -18.00 -11.32 3.32
CA SER A 780 -17.85 -9.93 2.89
C SER A 780 -16.42 -9.43 3.04
N TRP A 781 -16.05 -8.42 2.25
CA TRP A 781 -14.72 -7.81 2.25
C TRP A 781 -14.71 -6.51 3.02
N GLN A 782 -13.84 -6.38 4.01
CA GLN A 782 -13.53 -5.15 4.72
C GLN A 782 -12.27 -4.51 4.13
N PHE A 783 -12.26 -3.18 4.02
CA PHE A 783 -11.13 -2.41 3.52
C PHE A 783 -10.71 -1.34 4.54
N ARG A 784 -9.41 -1.16 4.72
CA ARG A 784 -8.81 -0.02 5.44
C ARG A 784 -7.51 0.38 4.76
N GLY A 785 -6.96 1.55 5.11
CA GLY A 785 -5.76 2.09 4.46
C GLY A 785 -6.00 2.55 3.03
N LEU A 786 -7.27 2.88 2.68
CA LEU A 786 -7.64 3.36 1.35
C LEU A 786 -7.13 4.78 1.08
N ASP A 787 -6.80 5.55 2.12
CA ASP A 787 -6.45 6.97 2.01
C ASP A 787 -7.55 7.73 1.23
N LYS A 788 -7.27 8.22 0.01
CA LYS A 788 -8.28 8.81 -0.90
C LYS A 788 -8.74 7.89 -2.03
N LEU A 789 -8.25 6.66 -2.11
CA LEU A 789 -8.74 5.67 -3.06
C LEU A 789 -10.21 5.31 -2.77
N ARG A 790 -11.06 5.32 -3.79
CA ARG A 790 -12.50 5.02 -3.64
C ARG A 790 -13.01 3.98 -4.64
N THR A 791 -12.11 3.23 -5.27
CA THR A 791 -12.49 2.21 -6.26
C THR A 791 -11.72 0.93 -6.04
N VAL A 792 -12.46 -0.19 -6.14
CA VAL A 792 -11.86 -1.51 -6.34
C VAL A 792 -12.41 -2.15 -7.62
N ARG A 793 -11.56 -2.87 -8.33
CA ARG A 793 -11.92 -3.71 -9.45
C ARG A 793 -12.14 -5.14 -8.96
N ILE A 794 -13.26 -5.73 -9.33
CA ILE A 794 -13.56 -7.16 -9.11
C ILE A 794 -13.64 -7.88 -10.45
N GLU A 795 -13.32 -9.17 -10.44
CA GLU A 795 -13.52 -10.00 -11.62
C GLU A 795 -15.02 -10.28 -11.81
N PRO A 796 -15.56 -10.28 -13.04
CA PRO A 796 -16.98 -10.55 -13.27
C PRO A 796 -17.48 -11.86 -12.65
N ALA A 797 -16.61 -12.87 -12.57
CA ALA A 797 -16.88 -14.17 -11.96
C ALA A 797 -17.18 -14.11 -10.45
N MET A 798 -16.71 -13.06 -9.75
CA MET A 798 -17.00 -12.85 -8.32
C MET A 798 -18.46 -12.39 -8.09
N GLY A 799 -19.18 -12.01 -9.14
CA GLY A 799 -20.56 -11.51 -9.05
C GLY A 799 -20.65 -9.99 -8.96
N TRP A 800 -21.72 -9.50 -8.34
CA TRP A 800 -22.09 -8.10 -8.25
C TRP A 800 -22.13 -7.62 -6.80
N PRO A 801 -21.90 -6.33 -6.53
CA PRO A 801 -22.14 -5.78 -5.19
C PRO A 801 -23.57 -6.01 -4.72
N ASP A 802 -23.71 -6.49 -3.48
CA ASP A 802 -24.97 -6.55 -2.75
C ASP A 802 -25.14 -5.24 -1.98
N LEU A 803 -25.93 -4.32 -2.52
CA LEU A 803 -26.05 -2.96 -1.98
C LEU A 803 -26.84 -2.92 -0.67
N SER A 804 -27.62 -3.95 -0.36
CA SER A 804 -28.30 -4.09 0.95
C SER A 804 -27.37 -4.52 2.07
N ARG A 805 -26.43 -5.43 1.77
CA ARG A 805 -25.49 -5.97 2.77
C ARG A 805 -24.18 -5.19 2.85
N SER A 806 -23.84 -4.44 1.81
CA SER A 806 -22.63 -3.62 1.78
C SER A 806 -22.80 -2.32 2.59
N LYS A 807 -21.69 -1.78 3.08
CA LYS A 807 -21.63 -0.47 3.73
C LYS A 807 -20.69 0.44 2.96
N GLY A 808 -21.15 1.65 2.66
CA GLY A 808 -20.34 2.64 1.94
C GLY A 808 -20.01 2.26 0.50
N VAL A 809 -20.86 1.45 -0.14
CA VAL A 809 -20.76 1.12 -1.58
C VAL A 809 -21.82 1.92 -2.33
N ALA A 810 -21.36 2.81 -3.21
CA ALA A 810 -22.23 3.72 -3.95
C ALA A 810 -22.79 3.11 -5.24
N GLY A 811 -22.04 2.18 -5.84
CA GLY A 811 -22.47 1.53 -7.06
C GLY A 811 -21.34 0.81 -7.77
N VAL A 812 -21.54 0.54 -9.04
CA VAL A 812 -20.64 -0.27 -9.86
C VAL A 812 -20.80 0.06 -11.33
N ARG A 813 -19.67 0.14 -12.04
CA ARG A 813 -19.62 0.24 -13.50
C ARG A 813 -18.96 -1.01 -14.08
N ASP A 814 -19.65 -1.63 -15.02
CA ASP A 814 -19.13 -2.80 -15.76
C ASP A 814 -18.54 -2.34 -17.09
N LEU A 815 -17.26 -2.63 -17.31
CA LEU A 815 -16.51 -2.28 -18.52
C LEU A 815 -15.82 -3.53 -19.08
N PRO A 816 -15.42 -3.56 -20.37
CA PRO A 816 -14.66 -4.68 -20.94
C PRO A 816 -13.38 -5.02 -20.16
N GLN A 817 -12.76 -4.03 -19.52
CA GLN A 817 -11.55 -4.19 -18.72
C GLN A 817 -11.78 -4.79 -17.33
N GLY A 818 -13.02 -4.73 -16.82
CA GLY A 818 -13.36 -5.19 -15.48
C GLY A 818 -14.59 -4.51 -14.88
N ARG A 819 -14.96 -4.97 -13.68
CA ARG A 819 -16.08 -4.44 -12.91
C ARG A 819 -15.57 -3.54 -11.80
N TYR A 820 -15.85 -2.25 -11.88
CA TYR A 820 -15.33 -1.21 -10.98
C TYR A 820 -16.40 -0.83 -9.95
N VAL A 821 -16.15 -1.11 -8.68
CA VAL A 821 -17.04 -0.84 -7.54
C VAL A 821 -16.61 0.47 -6.88
N HIS A 822 -17.57 1.37 -6.65
CA HIS A 822 -17.33 2.71 -6.13
C HIS A 822 -17.66 2.78 -4.63
N PHE A 823 -16.77 3.33 -3.83
CA PHE A 823 -16.92 3.53 -2.40
C PHE A 823 -17.25 4.99 -2.07
N SER A 824 -18.05 5.18 -1.01
CA SER A 824 -18.45 6.50 -0.49
C SER A 824 -17.86 6.81 0.89
N THR A 825 -17.07 5.90 1.45
CA THR A 825 -16.47 6.03 2.80
C THR A 825 -15.05 5.48 2.83
N GLU A 826 -14.32 5.79 3.90
CA GLU A 826 -12.95 5.33 4.16
C GLU A 826 -12.88 3.89 4.68
N PHE A 827 -13.96 3.38 5.28
CA PHE A 827 -14.07 2.02 5.83
C PHE A 827 -15.22 1.22 5.20
N PRO A 828 -15.19 0.95 3.89
CA PRO A 828 -16.28 0.24 3.23
C PRO A 828 -16.27 -1.25 3.58
N VAL A 829 -17.46 -1.84 3.53
CA VAL A 829 -17.65 -3.30 3.57
C VAL A 829 -18.39 -3.71 2.30
N LEU A 830 -17.78 -4.59 1.49
CA LEU A 830 -18.33 -5.07 0.23
C LEU A 830 -18.85 -6.50 0.38
N ALA A 831 -20.17 -6.66 0.34
CA ALA A 831 -20.82 -7.94 0.16
C ALA A 831 -21.10 -8.18 -1.33
N LEU A 832 -21.06 -9.44 -1.76
CA LEU A 832 -21.29 -9.83 -3.16
C LEU A 832 -22.50 -10.75 -3.29
N ARG A 833 -23.16 -10.68 -4.45
CA ARG A 833 -24.33 -11.46 -4.86
C ARG A 833 -24.21 -11.89 -6.33
N LYS A 834 -24.97 -12.92 -6.72
CA LYS A 834 -24.90 -13.50 -8.09
C LYS A 834 -25.43 -12.57 -9.18
N THR A 835 -26.47 -11.79 -8.88
CA THR A 835 -27.15 -10.91 -9.84
C THR A 835 -27.03 -9.46 -9.43
N ARG A 836 -27.06 -8.55 -10.41
CA ARG A 836 -26.98 -7.10 -10.15
C ARG A 836 -28.13 -6.63 -9.26
N ASP A 837 -27.80 -5.80 -8.27
CA ASP A 837 -28.79 -5.21 -7.36
C ASP A 837 -29.68 -4.17 -8.10
N PRO A 838 -31.02 -4.17 -7.90
CA PRO A 838 -31.93 -3.25 -8.57
C PRO A 838 -32.02 -1.86 -7.95
N ARG A 839 -31.45 -1.65 -6.75
CA ARG A 839 -31.46 -0.35 -6.07
C ARG A 839 -30.75 0.73 -6.90
N PRO A 840 -31.12 2.02 -6.71
CA PRO A 840 -30.41 3.13 -7.34
C PRO A 840 -28.92 3.06 -7.02
N ALA A 841 -28.07 2.93 -8.05
CA ALA A 841 -26.63 2.80 -7.90
C ALA A 841 -25.88 3.77 -8.80
N LEU A 842 -24.80 4.37 -8.29
CA LEU A 842 -23.91 5.21 -9.07
C LEU A 842 -23.23 4.39 -10.17
N GLU A 843 -23.35 4.85 -11.42
CA GLU A 843 -22.64 4.28 -12.57
C GLU A 843 -21.43 5.11 -12.93
N GLU A 844 -21.61 6.43 -13.01
CA GLU A 844 -20.48 7.34 -13.23
C GLU A 844 -20.71 8.74 -12.66
N ALA A 845 -19.63 9.43 -12.28
CA ALA A 845 -19.64 10.86 -11.96
C ALA A 845 -18.32 11.54 -12.38
N ASN A 846 -18.39 12.80 -12.80
CA ASN A 846 -17.23 13.59 -13.25
C ASN A 846 -16.39 14.21 -12.13
N ILE A 847 -16.91 14.21 -10.90
CA ILE A 847 -16.23 14.75 -9.72
C ILE A 847 -16.25 13.73 -8.56
N PRO A 848 -15.35 13.86 -7.57
CA PRO A 848 -15.27 12.96 -6.43
C PRO A 848 -16.59 12.85 -5.64
N LEU A 849 -16.88 11.62 -5.22
CA LEU A 849 -18.03 11.29 -4.37
C LEU A 849 -17.59 11.41 -2.91
N THR A 850 -18.38 12.13 -2.11
CA THR A 850 -18.10 12.34 -0.68
C THR A 850 -19.14 11.71 0.24
N GLY A 851 -20.27 11.23 -0.31
CA GLY A 851 -21.29 10.53 0.46
C GLY A 851 -22.33 9.83 -0.41
N TRP A 852 -22.73 8.63 0.00
CA TRP A 852 -23.81 7.84 -0.61
C TRP A 852 -24.41 6.94 0.45
N GLU A 853 -25.62 7.26 0.90
CA GLU A 853 -26.29 6.56 2.00
C GLU A 853 -27.74 6.24 1.63
N TYR A 854 -28.08 4.95 1.60
CA TYR A 854 -29.44 4.49 1.35
C TYR A 854 -30.32 4.81 2.57
N GLN A 855 -31.41 5.53 2.34
CA GLN A 855 -32.47 5.74 3.33
C GLN A 855 -33.51 4.60 3.22
N ASP A 856 -33.76 4.15 2.00
CA ASP A 856 -34.58 2.99 1.65
C ASP A 856 -34.14 2.43 0.29
N ASP A 857 -34.84 1.42 -0.24
CA ASP A 857 -34.52 0.77 -1.52
C ASP A 857 -34.61 1.68 -2.76
N LYS A 858 -35.19 2.88 -2.63
CA LYS A 858 -35.46 3.85 -3.72
C LYS A 858 -34.93 5.26 -3.44
N THR A 859 -34.49 5.54 -2.21
CA THR A 859 -34.10 6.87 -1.74
C THR A 859 -32.69 6.85 -1.18
N VAL A 860 -31.84 7.78 -1.63
CA VAL A 860 -30.42 7.87 -1.26
C VAL A 860 -30.05 9.31 -0.92
N ARG A 861 -29.29 9.53 0.15
CA ARG A 861 -28.57 10.79 0.41
C ARG A 861 -27.24 10.77 -0.31
N VAL A 862 -26.97 11.77 -1.14
CA VAL A 862 -25.77 11.83 -1.98
C VAL A 862 -25.02 13.15 -1.78
N SER A 863 -23.69 13.06 -1.81
CA SER A 863 -22.79 14.22 -1.69
C SER A 863 -21.64 14.09 -2.68
N PHE A 864 -21.31 15.20 -3.35
CA PHE A 864 -20.18 15.31 -4.27
C PHE A 864 -19.46 16.64 -4.03
N SER A 865 -18.15 16.64 -4.24
CA SER A 865 -17.33 17.85 -4.13
C SER A 865 -16.16 17.79 -5.10
N GLY A 866 -16.02 18.80 -5.95
CA GLY A 866 -14.93 18.93 -6.90
C GLY A 866 -14.84 20.34 -7.47
N GLN A 867 -14.26 20.47 -8.66
CA GLN A 867 -13.99 21.77 -9.31
C GLN A 867 -14.82 22.03 -10.57
N PHE A 868 -15.66 21.06 -10.98
CA PHE A 868 -16.47 21.15 -12.19
C PHE A 868 -17.96 20.99 -11.86
N PRO A 869 -18.87 21.60 -12.65
CA PRO A 869 -20.30 21.32 -12.56
C PRO A 869 -20.59 19.81 -12.57
N LEU A 870 -21.36 19.34 -11.60
CA LEU A 870 -21.64 17.92 -11.39
C LEU A 870 -22.43 17.32 -12.56
N GLN A 871 -21.89 16.24 -13.12
CA GLN A 871 -22.53 15.34 -14.06
C GLN A 871 -22.39 13.92 -13.54
N PHE A 872 -23.51 13.23 -13.33
CA PHE A 872 -23.49 11.84 -12.89
C PHE A 872 -24.66 11.05 -13.47
N SER A 873 -24.48 9.74 -13.53
CA SER A 873 -25.44 8.78 -14.03
C SER A 873 -25.75 7.73 -12.96
N VAL A 874 -27.03 7.42 -12.81
CA VAL A 874 -27.52 6.39 -11.88
C VAL A 874 -28.19 5.29 -12.67
N ARG A 875 -27.96 4.04 -12.29
CA ARG A 875 -28.80 2.91 -12.73
C ARG A 875 -29.90 2.67 -11.71
N ALA A 876 -31.15 2.65 -12.18
CA ALA A 876 -32.32 2.30 -11.38
C ALA A 876 -33.44 1.80 -12.31
N ASN A 877 -34.38 1.03 -11.76
CA ASN A 877 -35.52 0.49 -12.51
C ASN A 877 -36.65 1.52 -12.78
N SER A 878 -36.60 2.67 -12.11
CA SER A 878 -37.60 3.74 -12.19
C SER A 878 -36.96 5.09 -12.43
N ALA A 879 -37.76 6.08 -12.85
CA ALA A 879 -37.32 7.45 -13.07
C ALA A 879 -36.75 8.07 -11.79
N CYS A 880 -35.59 8.71 -11.90
CA CYS A 880 -34.91 9.34 -10.77
C CYS A 880 -35.08 10.87 -10.78
N THR A 881 -35.26 11.44 -9.60
CA THR A 881 -35.21 12.89 -9.36
C THR A 881 -34.26 13.21 -8.21
N LEU A 882 -33.60 14.36 -8.28
CA LEU A 882 -32.66 14.85 -7.28
C LEU A 882 -33.17 16.18 -6.71
N GLU A 883 -33.17 16.34 -5.39
CA GLU A 883 -33.57 17.57 -4.72
C GLU A 883 -32.34 18.30 -4.15
N VAL A 884 -32.02 19.47 -4.71
CA VAL A 884 -30.86 20.28 -4.31
C VAL A 884 -31.34 21.64 -3.86
N ALA A 885 -31.21 21.93 -2.55
CA ALA A 885 -31.64 23.20 -1.94
C ALA A 885 -33.08 23.59 -2.33
N GLY A 886 -34.03 22.65 -2.22
CA GLY A 886 -35.45 22.84 -2.55
C GLY A 886 -35.77 22.87 -4.05
N LYS A 887 -34.78 22.82 -4.94
CA LYS A 887 -34.98 22.71 -6.39
C LYS A 887 -34.93 21.24 -6.82
N ARG A 888 -35.99 20.81 -7.50
CA ARG A 888 -36.09 19.45 -8.08
C ARG A 888 -35.44 19.40 -9.47
N TYR A 889 -34.52 18.47 -9.66
CA TYR A 889 -33.89 18.13 -10.93
C TYR A 889 -34.42 16.77 -11.40
N VAL A 890 -34.92 16.71 -12.63
CA VAL A 890 -35.42 15.47 -13.25
C VAL A 890 -34.32 14.89 -14.13
N ALA A 891 -34.02 13.60 -13.97
CA ALA A 891 -33.01 12.94 -14.78
C ALA A 891 -33.45 12.73 -16.23
N LYS A 892 -32.48 12.72 -17.14
CA LYS A 892 -32.68 12.31 -18.54
C LYS A 892 -32.41 10.81 -18.67
N ALA A 893 -33.36 10.05 -19.22
CA ALA A 893 -33.16 8.64 -19.54
C ALA A 893 -32.24 8.49 -20.77
N VAL A 894 -31.12 7.79 -20.62
CA VAL A 894 -30.16 7.50 -21.70
C VAL A 894 -29.62 6.08 -21.54
N LYS A 895 -29.90 5.19 -22.50
CA LYS A 895 -29.37 3.80 -22.52
C LYS A 895 -29.55 3.04 -21.20
N GLY A 896 -30.71 3.17 -20.56
CA GLY A 896 -31.02 2.52 -19.28
C GLY A 896 -30.35 3.14 -18.05
N LEU A 897 -29.84 4.37 -18.18
CA LEU A 897 -29.31 5.20 -17.10
C LEU A 897 -30.12 6.49 -16.95
N TRP A 898 -30.12 7.02 -15.74
CA TRP A 898 -30.71 8.31 -15.38
C TRP A 898 -29.60 9.33 -15.18
N GLN A 899 -29.48 10.26 -16.13
CA GLN A 899 -28.39 11.25 -16.16
C GLN A 899 -28.82 12.58 -15.56
N PHE A 900 -27.95 13.14 -14.72
CA PHE A 900 -28.11 14.45 -14.11
C PHE A 900 -27.00 15.39 -14.58
N LYS A 901 -27.36 16.67 -14.75
CA LYS A 901 -26.43 17.79 -14.92
C LYS A 901 -26.83 18.89 -13.96
N ILE A 902 -25.95 19.20 -13.03
CA ILE A 902 -26.18 20.18 -11.96
C ILE A 902 -25.11 21.26 -12.10
N ASP A 903 -25.54 22.52 -12.16
CA ASP A 903 -24.65 23.68 -12.27
C ASP A 903 -24.05 24.06 -10.91
N LYS A 904 -23.44 23.08 -10.24
CA LYS A 904 -22.75 23.21 -8.95
C LYS A 904 -21.59 22.23 -8.91
N ALA A 905 -20.43 22.70 -8.44
CA ALA A 905 -19.26 21.86 -8.20
C ALA A 905 -19.30 21.12 -6.84
N GLN A 906 -20.27 21.47 -5.99
CA GLN A 906 -20.52 20.83 -4.71
C GLN A 906 -22.02 20.66 -4.47
N VAL A 907 -22.41 19.47 -4.01
CA VAL A 907 -23.73 19.16 -3.46
C VAL A 907 -23.53 18.34 -2.20
N ASN A 908 -24.22 18.70 -1.11
CA ASN A 908 -24.05 18.05 0.19
C ASN A 908 -25.41 17.57 0.67
N ASP A 909 -25.49 16.28 1.02
CA ASP A 909 -26.63 15.63 1.65
C ASP A 909 -27.96 15.85 0.89
N VAL A 910 -27.90 15.77 -0.43
CA VAL A 910 -29.07 15.96 -1.30
C VAL A 910 -29.80 14.64 -1.52
N GLN A 911 -31.13 14.69 -1.64
CA GLN A 911 -31.95 13.49 -1.76
C GLN A 911 -32.12 13.09 -3.23
N LEU A 912 -31.68 11.87 -3.56
CA LEU A 912 -31.98 11.17 -4.81
C LEU A 912 -33.14 10.20 -4.56
N THR A 913 -34.17 10.24 -5.40
CA THR A 913 -35.35 9.36 -5.31
C THR A 913 -35.68 8.77 -6.67
N CYS A 914 -35.79 7.45 -6.78
CA CYS A 914 -36.15 6.75 -8.01
C CYS A 914 -37.47 6.00 -7.86
N ARG A 915 -38.55 6.51 -8.49
CA ARG A 915 -39.92 6.00 -8.32
C ARG A 915 -40.67 5.87 -9.62
#